data_AF-A0A3L7IW88-F1
#
_entry.id   AF-A0A3L7IW88-F1
#
_cell.length_a   1.000
_cell.length_b   1.000
_cell.length_c   1.000
_cell.angle_alpha   90.00
_cell.angle_beta   90.00
_cell.angle_gamma   90.00
#
_symmetry.space_group_name_H-M   'P 1'
#
loop_
_entity.id
_entity.type
_entity.pdbx_description
1 polymer ?
#
loop_
_entity_poly.entity_id
_entity_poly.type
_entity_poly.pdbx_seq_one_letter_code
_entity_poly.pdbx_strand_id
1 'polypeptide(L)'
;MFPRVTAILVVHDGTGPNGSHHLQDTLDALAAQTRQPDSIIAVACASPAAVTQALEAAGVNRIVEAGDRLNFAAALAEGVRVIPQSGGPDEFLWLLAQDSTPAPDALERLVGALEVAPSVAAAGPKVMDARDGATIVSLGQALTPLGATVSLVGEELDQGQHDAVSDVLGAAPAGMLVRHAVWEQASGLDTAFGSTDDSLDFSVRVRLAGHRVVVVPTALVFTGGDGIAGPSRSRKASAYRKRARQTRGAQLYRRLVYAPAALVWLHWLSLVPLAIVRTVWRVATKNPGLVGGEFAAAFHVAFSPIRVAHARKNLQASKQLGWSAISPLRIPLAEVRRRRLLRREAGAPVYTVERSDLRFFTGGGGWVVIASALVSVGLFFNLLAASAVEGGGMLPLSASVADLWQNIGFGWRDISIGFTGAADPFSVVMALLGAVTFWDPSYSLVLLTLLALPLATLGGWFAATRLTESSGYRIVAAVLWTVAPPFLTALIDGRPAAIIVHLLLPWLFYAGSVAARSWAASAVASMLLALTIAAAPSLGPAFLVIWVLALFVSGRQIARIVWLVIPTAALFAPLIWQQGIVRGHWLLLLADPGAVVSSAPTTGWQLALGLPGGNPAWDSITTALGLTGLPAQLLVPVLLAPIAVMALLALFLPGSARAAVLLFVGLLGLATAVGATALMISLTGSTVTSVWAGAGLSLYWLGLAGAAVVGCDSIRRGAAVPALVITILAVVVAVPMAATLPLGQGSIVASDGRTLPAYVSAAASTNPALATLIVTPQPDGGVSARIVRGVGDTLDNQSTILTTGENLTSNDEQVTALAGNLVSQGGYDPAPTLSELGVQYVLLSPAFVEPDAQRSPEATTTSSRASAALDSSPVLAHIGPTDRGTLWRFEGETDATAAVGPSSPFSTPVLIGWAIVFGFALLLSVPTAASRRAAEESPRTVGRRDVRERPRRLTRAERAELKADAEAEASLAAEIAHDAEVEDRKEAVAATPDAVSPNVESPEWSADAVDEPRSETEADAQPGSDSDTDRQPGSDTAADNEPAVETEAGQVASASDVTTGSNPIASRTAATESEYSNGR
;
A
#
# COMPACT_ATOMS: atom_id res chain seq x y z
N MET A 1 -44.03 -48.33 14.56
CA MET A 1 -43.73 -48.62 13.14
C MET A 1 -42.28 -48.24 12.95
N PHE A 2 -41.43 -49.05 12.31
CA PHE A 2 -40.04 -48.61 12.09
C PHE A 2 -40.03 -47.50 11.03
N PRO A 3 -39.30 -46.40 11.24
CA PRO A 3 -39.31 -45.30 10.30
C PRO A 3 -38.52 -45.65 9.04
N ARG A 4 -39.11 -45.31 7.89
CA ARG A 4 -38.59 -45.66 6.57
C ARG A 4 -37.62 -44.60 6.08
N VAL A 5 -36.36 -44.97 5.85
CA VAL A 5 -35.29 -44.09 5.39
C VAL A 5 -35.02 -44.29 3.91
N THR A 6 -35.14 -43.22 3.11
CA THR A 6 -34.63 -43.19 1.74
C THR A 6 -33.33 -42.38 1.69
N ALA A 7 -32.22 -43.03 1.38
CA ALA A 7 -30.94 -42.37 1.11
C ALA A 7 -30.92 -41.82 -0.31
N ILE A 8 -30.55 -40.55 -0.48
CA ILE A 8 -30.39 -39.90 -1.78
C ILE A 8 -28.92 -39.52 -1.95
N LEU A 9 -28.24 -40.20 -2.88
CA LEU A 9 -26.82 -40.03 -3.17
C LEU A 9 -26.63 -39.21 -4.45
N VAL A 10 -26.17 -37.96 -4.33
CA VAL A 10 -25.84 -37.12 -5.49
C VAL A 10 -24.42 -37.42 -5.96
N VAL A 11 -24.30 -37.85 -7.21
CA VAL A 11 -23.03 -38.20 -7.86
C VAL A 11 -22.82 -37.27 -9.05
N HIS A 12 -21.61 -36.76 -9.21
CA HIS A 12 -21.21 -35.93 -10.34
C HIS A 12 -20.39 -36.75 -11.35
N ASP A 13 -19.45 -36.12 -12.03
CA ASP A 13 -18.63 -36.69 -13.09
C ASP A 13 -17.85 -37.96 -12.69
N GLY A 14 -17.67 -38.24 -11.39
CA GLY A 14 -17.08 -39.47 -10.83
C GLY A 14 -15.63 -39.77 -11.25
N THR A 15 -15.09 -39.03 -12.21
CA THR A 15 -13.80 -39.22 -12.89
C THR A 15 -12.86 -38.04 -12.69
N GLY A 16 -13.22 -37.11 -11.79
CA GLY A 16 -12.25 -36.19 -11.20
C GLY A 16 -11.12 -36.97 -10.50
N PRO A 17 -9.94 -36.38 -10.28
CA PRO A 17 -8.73 -37.11 -9.83
C PRO A 17 -8.88 -37.86 -8.49
N ASN A 18 -9.89 -37.55 -7.69
CA ASN A 18 -10.26 -38.26 -6.46
C ASN A 18 -11.71 -38.80 -6.47
N GLY A 19 -12.51 -38.47 -7.50
CA GLY A 19 -13.97 -38.61 -7.47
C GLY A 19 -14.45 -40.06 -7.45
N SER A 20 -13.71 -40.96 -8.09
CA SER A 20 -14.02 -42.40 -8.11
C SER A 20 -13.72 -43.06 -6.78
N HIS A 21 -12.61 -42.67 -6.13
CA HIS A 21 -12.27 -43.12 -4.78
C HIS A 21 -13.30 -42.64 -3.75
N HIS A 22 -13.60 -41.33 -3.71
CA HIS A 22 -14.60 -40.81 -2.79
C HIS A 22 -15.98 -41.49 -2.97
N LEU A 23 -16.39 -41.74 -4.23
CA LEU A 23 -17.63 -42.46 -4.52
C LEU A 23 -17.59 -43.89 -3.97
N GLN A 24 -16.51 -44.63 -4.21
CA GLN A 24 -16.33 -45.98 -3.70
C GLN A 24 -16.34 -45.99 -2.16
N ASP A 25 -15.56 -45.12 -1.52
CA ASP A 25 -15.52 -44.98 -0.06
C ASP A 25 -16.92 -44.70 0.52
N THR A 26 -17.72 -43.87 -0.17
CA THR A 26 -19.11 -43.55 0.21
C THR A 26 -20.05 -44.73 0.06
N LEU A 27 -19.92 -45.52 -1.01
CA LEU A 27 -20.73 -46.73 -1.24
C LEU A 27 -20.38 -47.85 -0.25
N ASP A 28 -19.09 -48.07 0.01
CA ASP A 28 -18.60 -49.04 0.99
C ASP A 28 -19.07 -48.67 2.41
N ALA A 29 -19.04 -47.38 2.75
CA ALA A 29 -19.54 -46.86 4.03
C ALA A 29 -21.08 -46.93 4.18
N LEU A 30 -21.82 -46.84 3.07
CA LEU A 30 -23.26 -47.10 3.05
C LEU A 30 -23.58 -48.58 3.30
N ALA A 31 -22.84 -49.48 2.64
CA ALA A 31 -22.97 -50.92 2.88
C ALA A 31 -22.60 -51.32 4.32
N ALA A 32 -21.66 -50.60 4.95
CA ALA A 32 -21.21 -50.85 6.32
C ALA A 32 -22.12 -50.30 7.45
N GLN A 33 -23.28 -49.71 7.14
CA GLN A 33 -24.15 -49.15 8.19
C GLN A 33 -24.78 -50.22 9.11
N THR A 34 -24.80 -49.97 10.42
CA THR A 34 -25.48 -50.80 11.43
C THR A 34 -26.99 -50.84 11.22
N ARG A 35 -27.58 -49.68 10.86
CA ARG A 35 -28.92 -49.55 10.31
C ARG A 35 -28.82 -49.28 8.81
N GLN A 36 -29.23 -50.25 7.99
CA GLN A 36 -29.31 -50.07 6.53
C GLN A 36 -30.47 -49.12 6.15
N PRO A 37 -30.33 -48.29 5.09
CA PRO A 37 -31.44 -47.53 4.53
C PRO A 37 -32.43 -48.46 3.79
N ASP A 38 -33.73 -48.17 3.88
CA ASP A 38 -34.79 -48.97 3.23
C ASP A 38 -34.84 -48.81 1.70
N SER A 39 -34.23 -47.74 1.17
CA SER A 39 -34.06 -47.48 -0.27
C SER A 39 -32.90 -46.52 -0.50
N ILE A 40 -32.07 -46.80 -1.50
CA ILE A 40 -31.00 -45.94 -1.99
C ILE A 40 -31.35 -45.47 -3.40
N ILE A 41 -31.36 -44.14 -3.60
CA ILE A 41 -31.61 -43.48 -4.87
C ILE A 41 -30.37 -42.67 -5.24
N ALA A 42 -29.69 -43.03 -6.32
CA ALA A 42 -28.54 -42.26 -6.81
C ALA A 42 -28.98 -41.30 -7.93
N VAL A 43 -28.48 -40.06 -7.89
CA VAL A 43 -28.71 -39.06 -8.94
C VAL A 43 -27.39 -38.77 -9.63
N ALA A 44 -27.21 -39.34 -10.82
CA ALA A 44 -26.00 -39.28 -11.62
C ALA A 44 -26.04 -38.05 -12.55
N CYS A 45 -25.29 -37.00 -12.20
CA CYS A 45 -25.32 -35.69 -12.86
C CYS A 45 -24.15 -35.53 -13.84
N ALA A 46 -24.42 -35.68 -15.14
CA ALA A 46 -23.43 -35.70 -16.23
C ALA A 46 -22.30 -36.73 -15.99
N SER A 47 -22.67 -37.91 -15.48
CA SER A 47 -21.75 -38.98 -15.11
C SER A 47 -21.46 -39.93 -16.30
N PRO A 48 -20.23 -40.45 -16.47
CA PRO A 48 -19.92 -41.49 -17.45
C PRO A 48 -20.55 -42.84 -17.09
N ALA A 49 -20.77 -43.72 -18.08
CA ALA A 49 -21.37 -45.04 -17.88
C ALA A 49 -20.68 -45.93 -16.82
N ALA A 50 -19.36 -45.76 -16.60
CA ALA A 50 -18.63 -46.45 -15.54
C ALA A 50 -19.12 -46.10 -14.13
N VAL A 51 -19.66 -44.89 -13.93
CA VAL A 51 -20.28 -44.47 -12.66
C VAL A 51 -21.63 -45.15 -12.47
N THR A 52 -22.46 -45.21 -13.52
CA THR A 52 -23.74 -45.96 -13.49
C THR A 52 -23.49 -47.44 -13.16
N GLN A 53 -22.49 -48.08 -13.79
CA GLN A 53 -22.09 -49.47 -13.49
C GLN A 53 -21.62 -49.65 -12.04
N ALA A 54 -20.88 -48.70 -11.46
CA ALA A 54 -20.46 -48.78 -10.06
C ALA A 54 -21.65 -48.67 -9.09
N LEU A 55 -22.65 -47.84 -9.41
CA LEU A 55 -23.88 -47.70 -8.63
C LEU A 55 -24.76 -48.96 -8.73
N GLU A 56 -24.85 -49.58 -9.91
CA GLU A 56 -25.53 -50.87 -10.11
C GLU A 56 -24.84 -51.99 -9.31
N ALA A 57 -23.51 -52.07 -9.36
CA ALA A 57 -22.72 -53.06 -8.63
C ALA A 57 -22.84 -52.91 -7.10
N ALA A 58 -23.04 -51.69 -6.60
CA ALA A 58 -23.29 -51.40 -5.19
C ALA A 58 -24.74 -51.66 -4.73
N GLY A 59 -25.63 -52.12 -5.62
CA GLY A 59 -27.00 -52.50 -5.26
C GLY A 59 -27.99 -51.34 -5.06
N VAL A 60 -27.72 -50.17 -5.68
CA VAL A 60 -28.60 -49.00 -5.61
C VAL A 60 -29.99 -49.31 -6.21
N ASN A 61 -31.07 -49.04 -5.47
CA ASN A 61 -32.43 -49.44 -5.87
C ASN A 61 -32.97 -48.69 -7.10
N ARG A 62 -32.57 -47.41 -7.29
CA ARG A 62 -32.96 -46.59 -8.44
C ARG A 62 -31.86 -45.58 -8.76
N ILE A 63 -31.51 -45.49 -10.04
CA ILE A 63 -30.60 -44.48 -10.57
C ILE A 63 -31.41 -43.48 -11.40
N VAL A 64 -31.17 -42.19 -11.19
CA VAL A 64 -31.75 -41.07 -11.96
C VAL A 64 -30.61 -40.39 -12.70
N GLU A 65 -30.58 -40.53 -14.02
CA GLU A 65 -29.57 -39.89 -14.86
C GLU A 65 -30.02 -38.48 -15.28
N ALA A 66 -29.20 -37.48 -14.96
CA ALA A 66 -29.37 -36.11 -15.40
C ALA A 66 -28.29 -35.76 -16.43
N GLY A 67 -28.71 -35.40 -17.66
CA GLY A 67 -27.79 -35.07 -18.76
C GLY A 67 -26.93 -33.82 -18.51
N ASP A 68 -27.40 -32.91 -17.64
CA ASP A 68 -26.67 -31.70 -17.23
C ASP A 68 -26.02 -31.85 -15.85
N ARG A 69 -24.94 -31.10 -15.63
CA ARG A 69 -24.28 -31.01 -14.31
C ARG A 69 -25.07 -30.12 -13.34
N LEU A 70 -26.13 -30.67 -12.76
CA LEU A 70 -26.96 -30.01 -11.74
C LEU A 70 -26.16 -29.63 -10.48
N ASN A 71 -26.62 -28.63 -9.72
CA ASN A 71 -26.11 -28.40 -8.36
C ASN A 71 -26.75 -29.37 -7.36
N PHE A 72 -26.20 -29.47 -6.15
CA PHE A 72 -26.66 -30.43 -5.14
C PHE A 72 -28.16 -30.31 -4.83
N ALA A 73 -28.66 -29.08 -4.66
CA ALA A 73 -30.08 -28.81 -4.46
C ALA A 73 -30.98 -29.27 -5.62
N ALA A 74 -30.59 -29.02 -6.88
CA ALA A 74 -31.37 -29.45 -8.04
C ALA A 74 -31.30 -30.96 -8.26
N ALA A 75 -30.14 -31.58 -8.02
CA ALA A 75 -29.98 -33.03 -8.08
C ALA A 75 -30.87 -33.74 -7.04
N LEU A 76 -30.88 -33.26 -5.80
CA LEU A 76 -31.81 -33.75 -4.77
C LEU A 76 -33.27 -33.56 -5.17
N ALA A 77 -33.63 -32.45 -5.83
CA ALA A 77 -35.00 -32.24 -6.31
C ALA A 77 -35.43 -33.27 -7.37
N GLU A 78 -34.55 -33.65 -8.31
CA GLU A 78 -34.83 -34.75 -9.25
C GLU A 78 -34.89 -36.12 -8.54
N GLY A 79 -34.00 -36.36 -7.58
CA GLY A 79 -34.01 -37.59 -6.77
C GLY A 79 -35.26 -37.76 -5.90
N VAL A 80 -35.84 -36.67 -5.40
CA VAL A 80 -37.10 -36.72 -4.61
C VAL A 80 -38.32 -36.89 -5.50
N ARG A 81 -38.34 -36.37 -6.74
CA ARG A 81 -39.48 -36.54 -7.68
C ARG A 81 -39.81 -37.98 -8.02
N VAL A 82 -38.85 -38.90 -7.88
CA VAL A 82 -39.06 -40.34 -8.12
C VAL A 82 -39.48 -41.12 -6.87
N ILE A 83 -39.62 -40.44 -5.71
CA ILE A 83 -40.21 -40.96 -4.48
C ILE A 83 -41.72 -40.64 -4.50
N PRO A 84 -42.61 -41.56 -4.10
CA PRO A 84 -44.03 -41.23 -3.88
C PRO A 84 -44.20 -40.12 -2.83
N GLN A 85 -45.28 -39.34 -2.91
CA GLN A 85 -45.60 -38.31 -1.90
C GLN A 85 -45.66 -38.90 -0.49
N SER A 86 -45.34 -38.09 0.53
CA SER A 86 -45.12 -38.59 1.88
C SER A 86 -46.33 -39.34 2.46
N GLY A 87 -46.14 -40.62 2.80
CA GLY A 87 -47.19 -41.51 3.29
C GLY A 87 -47.50 -41.39 4.79
N GLY A 88 -46.64 -40.71 5.56
CA GLY A 88 -46.81 -40.54 7.01
C GLY A 88 -45.64 -39.80 7.67
N PRO A 89 -45.72 -39.54 8.99
CA PRO A 89 -44.72 -38.77 9.73
C PRO A 89 -43.37 -39.49 9.89
N ASP A 90 -43.34 -40.81 9.72
CA ASP A 90 -42.20 -41.70 9.96
C ASP A 90 -41.42 -42.04 8.69
N GLU A 91 -41.48 -41.17 7.68
CA GLU A 91 -40.65 -41.23 6.47
C GLU A 91 -39.52 -40.19 6.54
N PHE A 92 -38.29 -40.63 6.30
CA PHE A 92 -37.09 -39.80 6.34
C PHE A 92 -36.31 -39.83 5.01
N LEU A 93 -35.75 -38.69 4.64
CA LEU A 93 -34.80 -38.52 3.54
C LEU A 93 -33.40 -38.29 4.12
N TRP A 94 -32.43 -39.12 3.73
CA TRP A 94 -31.02 -38.97 4.12
C TRP A 94 -30.21 -38.42 2.95
N LEU A 95 -29.60 -37.25 3.13
CA LEU A 95 -28.97 -36.49 2.04
C LEU A 95 -27.47 -36.75 1.99
N LEU A 96 -26.98 -37.34 0.90
CA LEU A 96 -25.57 -37.68 0.71
C LEU A 96 -25.04 -37.18 -0.64
N ALA A 97 -23.75 -36.91 -0.71
CA ALA A 97 -23.01 -36.72 -1.95
C ALA A 97 -21.93 -37.81 -2.09
N GLN A 98 -21.39 -37.99 -3.29
CA GLN A 98 -20.27 -38.89 -3.58
C GLN A 98 -19.02 -38.69 -2.69
N ASP A 99 -18.91 -37.58 -1.96
CA ASP A 99 -17.80 -37.29 -1.05
C ASP A 99 -18.25 -37.21 0.42
N SER A 100 -19.30 -37.94 0.78
CA SER A 100 -19.91 -38.00 2.12
C SER A 100 -19.87 -39.44 2.67
N THR A 101 -18.79 -39.79 3.35
CA THR A 101 -18.52 -41.14 3.88
C THR A 101 -19.04 -41.24 5.33
N PRO A 102 -20.22 -41.84 5.61
CA PRO A 102 -20.75 -41.96 6.96
C PRO A 102 -19.97 -42.97 7.82
N ALA A 103 -19.86 -42.73 9.13
CA ALA A 103 -19.43 -43.78 10.06
C ALA A 103 -20.51 -44.88 10.17
N PRO A 104 -20.16 -46.14 10.52
CA PRO A 104 -21.10 -47.28 10.50
C PRO A 104 -22.39 -47.06 11.31
N ASP A 105 -22.32 -46.28 12.38
CA ASP A 105 -23.39 -46.01 13.33
C ASP A 105 -24.09 -44.65 13.10
N ALA A 106 -23.75 -43.95 12.01
CA ALA A 106 -24.24 -42.60 11.75
C ALA A 106 -25.75 -42.57 11.47
N LEU A 107 -26.28 -43.47 10.63
CA LEU A 107 -27.71 -43.47 10.32
C LEU A 107 -28.56 -43.89 11.54
N GLU A 108 -28.09 -44.86 12.33
CA GLU A 108 -28.75 -45.30 13.56
C GLU A 108 -28.91 -44.14 14.55
N ARG A 109 -27.83 -43.39 14.81
CA ARG A 109 -27.84 -42.23 15.71
C ARG A 109 -28.69 -41.07 15.20
N LEU A 110 -28.69 -40.82 13.89
CA LEU A 110 -29.54 -39.78 13.29
C LEU A 110 -31.02 -40.15 13.39
N VAL A 111 -31.40 -41.40 13.11
CA VAL A 111 -32.79 -41.88 13.26
C VAL A 111 -33.24 -41.77 14.71
N GLY A 112 -32.45 -42.27 15.66
CA GLY A 112 -32.78 -42.19 17.09
C GLY A 112 -33.03 -40.76 17.58
N ALA A 113 -32.26 -39.78 17.07
CA ALA A 113 -32.46 -38.37 17.40
C ALA A 113 -33.81 -37.79 16.90
N LEU A 114 -34.33 -38.25 15.76
CA LEU A 114 -35.67 -37.86 15.29
C LEU A 114 -36.79 -38.66 15.96
N GLU A 115 -36.56 -39.92 16.34
CA GLU A 115 -37.52 -40.73 17.10
C GLU A 115 -37.77 -40.17 18.51
N VAL A 116 -36.71 -39.77 19.22
CA VAL A 116 -36.79 -39.21 20.59
C VAL A 116 -37.60 -37.91 20.65
N ALA A 117 -37.57 -37.09 19.59
CA ALA A 117 -38.21 -35.78 19.58
C ALA A 117 -39.03 -35.54 18.29
N PRO A 118 -40.35 -35.76 18.30
CA PRO A 118 -41.22 -35.51 17.14
C PRO A 118 -41.22 -34.06 16.63
N SER A 119 -40.83 -33.10 17.47
CA SER A 119 -40.65 -31.69 17.08
C SER A 119 -39.39 -31.43 16.24
N VAL A 120 -38.47 -32.39 16.14
CA VAL A 120 -37.28 -32.34 15.29
C VAL A 120 -37.65 -32.83 13.90
N ALA A 121 -37.46 -31.96 12.90
CA ALA A 121 -37.69 -32.29 11.50
C ALA A 121 -36.41 -32.55 10.71
N ALA A 122 -35.25 -32.11 11.20
CA ALA A 122 -33.96 -32.39 10.60
C ALA A 122 -32.86 -32.58 11.65
N ALA A 123 -32.02 -33.59 11.46
CA ALA A 123 -30.82 -33.84 12.25
C ALA A 123 -29.59 -33.84 11.34
N GLY A 124 -28.55 -33.10 11.74
CA GLY A 124 -27.26 -33.05 11.06
C GLY A 124 -26.16 -33.81 11.81
N PRO A 125 -25.25 -34.51 11.11
CA PRO A 125 -24.09 -35.15 11.74
C PRO A 125 -23.00 -34.13 12.11
N LYS A 126 -22.04 -34.55 12.93
CA LYS A 126 -20.71 -33.91 13.04
C LYS A 126 -19.93 -34.22 11.76
N VAL A 127 -19.67 -33.20 10.94
CA VAL A 127 -18.95 -33.38 9.67
C VAL A 127 -17.45 -33.27 9.90
N MET A 128 -16.69 -34.30 9.52
CA MET A 128 -15.25 -34.49 9.76
C MET A 128 -14.45 -34.44 8.45
N ASP A 129 -13.14 -34.14 8.49
CA ASP A 129 -12.28 -34.12 7.31
C ASP A 129 -11.80 -35.54 6.97
N ALA A 130 -12.18 -36.07 5.80
CA ALA A 130 -11.81 -37.43 5.41
C ALA A 130 -10.29 -37.66 5.29
N ARG A 131 -9.47 -36.60 5.22
CA ARG A 131 -8.01 -36.71 5.01
C ARG A 131 -7.20 -36.82 6.30
N ASP A 132 -7.75 -36.37 7.43
CA ASP A 132 -7.09 -36.43 8.74
C ASP A 132 -7.92 -37.13 9.82
N GLY A 133 -9.23 -37.31 9.61
CA GLY A 133 -10.15 -38.01 10.50
C GLY A 133 -10.45 -37.29 11.83
N ALA A 134 -9.71 -36.23 12.15
CA ALA A 134 -9.70 -35.59 13.47
C ALA A 134 -10.14 -34.12 13.43
N THR A 135 -10.17 -33.48 12.26
CA THR A 135 -10.63 -32.08 12.12
C THR A 135 -12.14 -32.02 11.89
N ILE A 136 -12.87 -31.36 12.78
CA ILE A 136 -14.26 -30.96 12.58
C ILE A 136 -14.33 -29.94 11.45
N VAL A 137 -15.04 -30.27 10.38
CA VAL A 137 -15.30 -29.37 9.25
C VAL A 137 -16.47 -28.44 9.54
N SER A 138 -17.56 -29.00 10.08
CA SER A 138 -18.79 -28.28 10.40
C SER A 138 -19.60 -29.06 11.43
N LEU A 139 -19.80 -28.46 12.60
CA LEU A 139 -20.80 -28.90 13.58
C LEU A 139 -21.66 -27.68 13.92
N GLY A 140 -22.85 -27.64 13.29
CA GLY A 140 -23.80 -26.53 13.40
C GLY A 140 -23.41 -25.25 12.66
N GLN A 141 -24.43 -24.55 12.17
CA GLN A 141 -24.32 -23.25 11.51
C GLN A 141 -25.32 -22.25 12.11
N ALA A 142 -24.96 -20.97 12.09
CA ALA A 142 -25.77 -19.88 12.61
C ALA A 142 -25.68 -18.63 11.71
N LEU A 143 -26.58 -17.68 11.94
CA LEU A 143 -26.60 -16.38 11.29
C LEU A 143 -26.28 -15.27 12.28
N THR A 144 -25.56 -14.25 11.82
CA THR A 144 -25.51 -12.96 12.51
C THR A 144 -26.82 -12.18 12.33
N PRO A 145 -27.11 -11.16 13.17
CA PRO A 145 -28.22 -10.22 12.94
C PRO A 145 -28.21 -9.57 11.54
N LEU A 146 -27.04 -9.43 10.91
CA LEU A 146 -26.86 -8.88 9.55
C LEU A 146 -26.87 -9.96 8.44
N GLY A 147 -27.34 -11.18 8.75
CA GLY A 147 -27.52 -12.26 7.78
C GLY A 147 -26.24 -12.91 7.24
N ALA A 148 -25.06 -12.60 7.79
CA ALA A 148 -23.83 -13.33 7.48
C ALA A 148 -23.80 -14.69 8.20
N THR A 149 -23.41 -15.75 7.49
CA THR A 149 -23.20 -17.10 8.03
C THR A 149 -21.99 -17.18 8.95
N VAL A 150 -22.11 -17.97 10.01
CA VAL A 150 -21.06 -18.31 10.96
C VAL A 150 -21.16 -19.82 11.24
N SER A 151 -20.04 -20.55 11.11
CA SER A 151 -19.96 -21.93 11.63
C SER A 151 -19.96 -21.85 13.16
N LEU A 152 -20.78 -22.64 13.84
CA LEU A 152 -20.77 -22.67 15.32
C LEU A 152 -19.46 -23.27 15.81
N VAL A 153 -19.08 -24.39 15.20
CA VAL A 153 -17.81 -25.12 15.36
C VAL A 153 -17.27 -25.40 13.95
N GLY A 154 -15.95 -25.41 13.76
CA GLY A 154 -15.35 -25.93 12.52
C GLY A 154 -14.01 -25.31 12.09
N GLU A 155 -13.26 -26.12 11.36
CA GLU A 155 -11.82 -26.03 11.05
C GLU A 155 -10.96 -26.07 12.33
N GLU A 156 -11.25 -27.05 13.21
CA GLU A 156 -10.63 -27.29 14.53
C GLU A 156 -10.61 -28.81 14.85
N LEU A 157 -9.76 -29.25 15.78
CA LEU A 157 -9.66 -30.68 16.16
C LEU A 157 -10.83 -31.10 17.06
N ASP A 158 -11.29 -32.34 16.89
CA ASP A 158 -12.28 -32.98 17.75
C ASP A 158 -11.59 -33.64 18.95
N GLN A 159 -11.89 -33.10 20.13
CA GLN A 159 -11.45 -33.59 21.45
C GLN A 159 -12.68 -33.91 22.32
N GLY A 160 -13.87 -34.07 21.73
CA GLY A 160 -15.15 -34.24 22.45
C GLY A 160 -15.71 -32.95 23.05
N GLN A 161 -15.02 -31.80 22.91
CA GLN A 161 -15.35 -30.52 23.55
C GLN A 161 -16.69 -29.90 23.10
N HIS A 162 -17.36 -30.51 22.12
CA HIS A 162 -18.61 -30.03 21.54
C HIS A 162 -19.73 -31.08 21.50
N ASP A 163 -19.59 -32.18 22.23
CA ASP A 163 -20.57 -33.28 22.22
C ASP A 163 -21.88 -32.96 22.96
N ALA A 164 -21.89 -31.90 23.78
CA ALA A 164 -23.11 -31.36 24.41
C ALA A 164 -23.96 -30.46 23.48
N VAL A 165 -23.47 -30.10 22.28
CA VAL A 165 -24.18 -29.20 21.37
C VAL A 165 -25.28 -29.96 20.61
N SER A 166 -26.54 -29.56 20.78
CA SER A 166 -27.69 -30.21 20.12
C SER A 166 -28.56 -29.25 19.28
N ASP A 167 -29.14 -28.19 19.86
CA ASP A 167 -30.04 -27.29 19.13
C ASP A 167 -29.28 -26.21 18.33
N VAL A 168 -29.47 -26.16 17.01
CA VAL A 168 -28.77 -25.22 16.11
C VAL A 168 -29.70 -24.53 15.11
N LEU A 169 -29.27 -23.39 14.54
CA LEU A 169 -30.06 -22.72 13.49
C LEU A 169 -30.07 -23.51 12.18
N GLY A 170 -28.97 -24.19 11.85
CA GLY A 170 -28.92 -25.10 10.71
C GLY A 170 -27.76 -26.10 10.73
N ALA A 171 -27.94 -27.17 9.98
CA ALA A 171 -26.99 -28.27 9.82
C ALA A 171 -26.19 -28.15 8.49
N ALA A 172 -25.11 -28.92 8.37
CA ALA A 172 -24.45 -29.13 7.09
C ALA A 172 -25.33 -30.04 6.18
N PRO A 173 -25.27 -29.91 4.85
CA PRO A 173 -26.07 -30.75 3.94
C PRO A 173 -25.58 -32.19 3.87
N ALA A 174 -24.26 -32.42 4.04
CA ALA A 174 -23.64 -33.75 3.97
C ALA A 174 -24.09 -34.62 5.14
N GLY A 175 -24.87 -35.67 4.84
CA GLY A 175 -25.40 -36.63 5.81
C GLY A 175 -26.60 -36.16 6.62
N MET A 176 -27.26 -35.06 6.25
CA MET A 176 -28.45 -34.57 6.97
C MET A 176 -29.64 -35.51 6.77
N LEU A 177 -30.31 -35.89 7.87
CA LEU A 177 -31.54 -36.69 7.87
C LEU A 177 -32.75 -35.79 8.12
N VAL A 178 -33.80 -35.88 7.29
CA VAL A 178 -34.94 -34.94 7.28
C VAL A 178 -36.28 -35.68 7.17
N ARG A 179 -37.33 -35.23 7.88
CA ARG A 179 -38.72 -35.71 7.69
C ARG A 179 -39.24 -35.38 6.29
N HIS A 180 -39.72 -36.39 5.58
CA HIS A 180 -40.16 -36.27 4.18
C HIS A 180 -41.28 -35.23 4.02
N ALA A 181 -42.33 -35.31 4.83
CA ALA A 181 -43.42 -34.32 4.87
C ALA A 181 -42.92 -32.87 5.12
N VAL A 182 -41.88 -32.68 5.94
CA VAL A 182 -41.33 -31.34 6.21
C VAL A 182 -40.43 -30.85 5.07
N TRP A 183 -39.75 -31.76 4.37
CA TRP A 183 -39.03 -31.45 3.14
C TRP A 183 -39.98 -30.94 2.04
N GLU A 184 -41.13 -31.61 1.84
CA GLU A 184 -42.19 -31.16 0.94
C GLU A 184 -42.76 -29.79 1.39
N GLN A 185 -43.16 -29.67 2.67
CA GLN A 185 -43.70 -28.43 3.25
C GLN A 185 -42.75 -27.23 3.09
N ALA A 186 -41.45 -27.43 3.32
CA ALA A 186 -40.44 -26.40 3.18
C ALA A 186 -40.00 -26.16 1.73
N SER A 187 -40.46 -26.96 0.75
CA SER A 187 -40.05 -26.93 -0.67
C SER A 187 -38.56 -27.22 -0.91
N GLY A 188 -37.96 -28.14 -0.13
CA GLY A 188 -36.57 -28.61 -0.29
C GLY A 188 -35.47 -27.54 -0.25
N LEU A 189 -34.25 -27.88 -0.67
CA LEU A 189 -33.17 -26.89 -0.83
C LEU A 189 -33.48 -25.93 -2.01
N ASP A 190 -33.22 -24.63 -1.84
CA ASP A 190 -33.41 -23.66 -2.93
C ASP A 190 -32.23 -23.75 -3.93
N THR A 191 -32.55 -24.08 -5.18
CA THR A 191 -31.59 -24.28 -6.28
C THR A 191 -30.87 -23.00 -6.71
N ALA A 192 -31.30 -21.83 -6.25
CA ALA A 192 -30.57 -20.57 -6.45
C ALA A 192 -29.27 -20.48 -5.63
N PHE A 193 -29.16 -21.26 -4.55
CA PHE A 193 -27.90 -21.47 -3.85
C PHE A 193 -27.01 -22.47 -4.60
N GLY A 194 -25.70 -22.24 -4.60
CA GLY A 194 -24.75 -23.09 -5.33
C GLY A 194 -24.42 -24.37 -4.59
N SER A 195 -23.37 -24.30 -3.77
CA SER A 195 -22.99 -25.32 -2.78
C SER A 195 -22.61 -24.65 -1.45
N THR A 196 -23.31 -23.56 -1.12
CA THR A 196 -23.07 -22.78 0.09
C THR A 196 -24.41 -22.22 0.55
N ASP A 197 -24.66 -22.27 1.86
CA ASP A 197 -25.81 -21.65 2.54
C ASP A 197 -27.19 -22.21 2.18
N ASP A 198 -27.26 -23.21 1.31
CA ASP A 198 -28.45 -23.97 0.89
C ASP A 198 -29.09 -24.71 2.07
N SER A 199 -28.32 -25.50 2.81
CA SER A 199 -28.80 -26.21 4.01
C SER A 199 -29.21 -25.26 5.13
N LEU A 200 -28.54 -24.10 5.24
CA LEU A 200 -28.83 -23.09 6.26
C LEU A 200 -30.11 -22.31 5.93
N ASP A 201 -30.36 -21.99 4.66
CA ASP A 201 -31.64 -21.41 4.22
C ASP A 201 -32.79 -22.40 4.44
N PHE A 202 -32.61 -23.67 4.07
CA PHE A 202 -33.58 -24.72 4.35
C PHE A 202 -33.85 -24.87 5.85
N SER A 203 -32.82 -24.93 6.69
CA SER A 203 -32.97 -25.03 8.14
C SER A 203 -33.70 -23.82 8.74
N VAL A 204 -33.47 -22.61 8.20
CA VAL A 204 -34.23 -21.40 8.56
C VAL A 204 -35.70 -21.52 8.14
N ARG A 205 -36.00 -22.04 6.94
CA ARG A 205 -37.38 -22.32 6.49
C ARG A 205 -38.08 -23.35 7.38
N VAL A 206 -37.39 -24.43 7.76
CA VAL A 206 -37.89 -25.47 8.69
C VAL A 206 -38.18 -24.89 10.08
N ARG A 207 -37.26 -24.07 10.64
CA ARG A 207 -37.48 -23.35 11.90
C ARG A 207 -38.66 -22.37 11.84
N LEU A 208 -38.82 -21.66 10.72
CA LEU A 208 -39.95 -20.76 10.50
C LEU A 208 -41.27 -21.51 10.21
N ALA A 209 -41.21 -22.78 9.81
CA ALA A 209 -42.38 -23.65 9.65
C ALA A 209 -42.86 -24.29 10.96
N GLY A 210 -42.18 -24.04 12.09
CA GLY A 210 -42.56 -24.52 13.43
C GLY A 210 -41.70 -25.66 13.99
N HIS A 211 -40.75 -26.19 13.21
CA HIS A 211 -39.99 -27.39 13.58
C HIS A 211 -38.57 -27.07 14.10
N ARG A 212 -37.95 -28.02 14.80
CA ARG A 212 -36.57 -27.92 15.28
C ARG A 212 -35.57 -28.57 14.31
N VAL A 213 -34.35 -28.06 14.35
CA VAL A 213 -33.19 -28.58 13.59
C VAL A 213 -32.04 -28.79 14.57
N VAL A 214 -31.59 -30.03 14.70
CA VAL A 214 -30.56 -30.42 15.67
C VAL A 214 -29.28 -30.87 14.96
N VAL A 215 -28.17 -30.87 15.68
CA VAL A 215 -27.01 -31.70 15.36
C VAL A 215 -26.92 -32.86 16.33
N VAL A 216 -26.34 -33.97 15.86
CA VAL A 216 -26.07 -35.18 16.62
C VAL A 216 -24.56 -35.36 16.62
N PRO A 217 -23.82 -34.87 17.64
CA PRO A 217 -22.36 -34.89 17.64
C PRO A 217 -21.77 -36.29 17.53
N THR A 218 -22.49 -37.30 18.03
CA THR A 218 -22.11 -38.71 17.98
C THR A 218 -22.32 -39.35 16.59
N ALA A 219 -23.10 -38.73 15.68
CA ALA A 219 -23.23 -39.20 14.30
C ALA A 219 -22.13 -38.56 13.44
N LEU A 220 -21.16 -39.35 13.00
CA LEU A 220 -20.01 -38.85 12.24
C LEU A 220 -20.19 -39.06 10.73
N VAL A 221 -19.88 -38.03 9.94
CA VAL A 221 -19.78 -38.14 8.46
C VAL A 221 -18.51 -37.46 7.99
N PHE A 222 -17.64 -38.20 7.32
CA PHE A 222 -16.40 -37.69 6.76
C PHE A 222 -16.65 -37.09 5.38
N THR A 223 -16.03 -35.93 5.08
CA THR A 223 -16.14 -35.29 3.76
C THR A 223 -14.79 -35.16 3.05
N GLY A 224 -14.76 -35.56 1.78
CA GLY A 224 -13.62 -35.33 0.87
C GLY A 224 -13.43 -33.84 0.53
N GLY A 225 -14.50 -33.05 0.58
CA GLY A 225 -14.47 -31.60 0.38
C GLY A 225 -14.41 -31.18 -1.09
N ASP A 226 -14.95 -32.01 -1.99
CA ASP A 226 -15.02 -31.77 -3.44
C ASP A 226 -15.85 -30.53 -3.76
N GLY A 227 -16.85 -30.25 -2.92
CA GLY A 227 -17.67 -29.04 -2.97
C GLY A 227 -19.05 -29.24 -3.59
N ILE A 228 -19.59 -30.46 -3.43
CA ILE A 228 -20.92 -30.89 -3.87
C ILE A 228 -21.91 -30.58 -2.75
N ALA A 229 -21.89 -31.37 -1.67
CA ALA A 229 -22.64 -31.10 -0.43
C ALA A 229 -21.89 -30.08 0.46
N GLY A 230 -21.83 -28.84 0.01
CA GLY A 230 -21.16 -27.74 0.71
C GLY A 230 -19.96 -27.15 -0.03
N PRO A 231 -19.26 -26.16 0.54
CA PRO A 231 -18.23 -25.40 -0.19
C PRO A 231 -16.92 -26.16 -0.28
N SER A 232 -16.32 -26.23 -1.47
CA SER A 232 -15.04 -26.93 -1.71
C SER A 232 -13.94 -26.49 -0.73
N ARG A 233 -13.23 -27.47 -0.17
CA ARG A 233 -12.13 -27.28 0.80
C ARG A 233 -10.74 -27.38 0.17
N SER A 234 -10.65 -27.19 -1.15
CA SER A 234 -9.38 -27.11 -1.88
C SER A 234 -8.56 -25.88 -1.47
N ARG A 235 -7.30 -26.10 -1.06
CA ARG A 235 -6.33 -25.03 -0.71
C ARG A 235 -5.86 -24.20 -1.93
N LYS A 236 -6.39 -24.45 -3.13
CA LYS A 236 -6.11 -23.67 -4.36
C LYS A 236 -6.70 -22.26 -4.24
N ALA A 237 -5.90 -21.22 -4.54
CA ALA A 237 -6.34 -19.82 -4.46
C ALA A 237 -7.57 -19.51 -5.34
N SER A 238 -7.76 -20.23 -6.45
CA SER A 238 -8.97 -20.13 -7.28
C SER A 238 -10.22 -20.62 -6.54
N ALA A 239 -10.12 -21.77 -5.85
CA ALA A 239 -11.21 -22.32 -5.04
C ALA A 239 -11.56 -21.41 -3.86
N TYR A 240 -10.56 -20.83 -3.17
CA TYR A 240 -10.79 -19.81 -2.13
C TYR A 240 -11.58 -18.60 -2.66
N ARG A 241 -11.21 -18.05 -3.83
CA ARG A 241 -11.95 -16.95 -4.46
C ARG A 241 -13.37 -17.36 -4.89
N LYS A 242 -13.55 -18.58 -5.42
CA LYS A 242 -14.85 -19.14 -5.80
C LYS A 242 -15.76 -19.27 -4.56
N ARG A 243 -15.27 -19.89 -3.48
CA ARG A 243 -15.97 -20.01 -2.18
C ARG A 243 -16.36 -18.63 -1.65
N ALA A 244 -15.43 -17.68 -1.60
CA ALA A 244 -15.70 -16.32 -1.13
C ALA A 244 -16.80 -15.60 -1.95
N ARG A 245 -16.80 -15.73 -3.29
CA ARG A 245 -17.87 -15.23 -4.16
C ARG A 245 -19.20 -15.93 -3.88
N GLN A 246 -19.21 -17.26 -3.73
CA GLN A 246 -20.43 -18.04 -3.48
C GLN A 246 -21.06 -17.69 -2.12
N THR A 247 -20.28 -17.71 -1.02
CA THR A 247 -20.75 -17.28 0.31
C THR A 247 -21.29 -15.84 0.28
N ARG A 248 -20.64 -14.95 -0.47
CA ARG A 248 -21.11 -13.57 -0.58
C ARG A 248 -22.41 -13.44 -1.39
N GLY A 249 -22.53 -14.18 -2.48
CA GLY A 249 -23.74 -14.25 -3.29
C GLY A 249 -24.93 -14.77 -2.49
N ALA A 250 -24.75 -15.87 -1.76
CA ALA A 250 -25.77 -16.43 -0.89
C ALA A 250 -26.20 -15.49 0.25
N GLN A 251 -25.25 -14.78 0.89
CA GLN A 251 -25.56 -13.75 1.87
C GLN A 251 -26.44 -12.63 1.28
N LEU A 252 -26.07 -12.12 0.09
CA LEU A 252 -26.81 -11.05 -0.57
C LEU A 252 -28.20 -11.51 -1.05
N TYR A 253 -28.29 -12.74 -1.56
CA TYR A 253 -29.54 -13.36 -1.99
C TYR A 253 -30.52 -13.53 -0.82
N ARG A 254 -30.09 -14.16 0.30
CA ARG A 254 -30.91 -14.26 1.53
C ARG A 254 -31.34 -12.90 2.07
N ARG A 255 -30.49 -11.86 1.96
CA ARG A 255 -30.88 -10.50 2.36
C ARG A 255 -32.09 -9.98 1.57
N LEU A 256 -32.23 -10.33 0.30
CA LEU A 256 -33.42 -10.00 -0.49
C LEU A 256 -34.60 -10.94 -0.21
N VAL A 257 -34.35 -12.24 0.05
CA VAL A 257 -35.42 -13.22 0.35
C VAL A 257 -36.06 -12.94 1.72
N TYR A 258 -35.26 -12.64 2.75
CA TYR A 258 -35.73 -12.50 4.14
C TYR A 258 -36.31 -11.10 4.46
N ALA A 259 -36.10 -10.11 3.59
CA ALA A 259 -36.54 -8.74 3.83
C ALA A 259 -38.07 -8.57 3.83
N PRO A 260 -38.62 -7.60 4.59
CA PRO A 260 -39.97 -7.09 4.35
C PRO A 260 -40.12 -6.62 2.90
N ALA A 261 -41.27 -6.87 2.27
CA ALA A 261 -41.48 -6.56 0.85
C ALA A 261 -41.18 -5.09 0.50
N ALA A 262 -41.62 -4.16 1.36
CA ALA A 262 -41.38 -2.73 1.23
C ALA A 262 -39.89 -2.31 1.27
N LEU A 263 -38.98 -3.17 1.76
CA LEU A 263 -37.54 -2.87 1.87
C LEU A 263 -36.69 -3.59 0.80
N VAL A 264 -37.29 -4.41 -0.06
CA VAL A 264 -36.56 -5.19 -1.09
C VAL A 264 -35.86 -4.25 -2.08
N TRP A 265 -36.54 -3.21 -2.55
CA TRP A 265 -35.97 -2.23 -3.49
C TRP A 265 -34.80 -1.44 -2.87
N LEU A 266 -34.90 -1.04 -1.60
CA LEU A 266 -33.80 -0.41 -0.86
C LEU A 266 -32.59 -1.36 -0.72
N HIS A 267 -32.82 -2.64 -0.42
CA HIS A 267 -31.74 -3.61 -0.34
C HIS A 267 -31.11 -3.89 -1.71
N TRP A 268 -31.90 -3.92 -2.79
CA TRP A 268 -31.44 -4.06 -4.17
C TRP A 268 -30.58 -2.85 -4.59
N LEU A 269 -31.05 -1.62 -4.39
CA LEU A 269 -30.26 -0.39 -4.60
C LEU A 269 -28.96 -0.40 -3.77
N SER A 270 -28.98 -0.95 -2.55
CA SER A 270 -27.78 -1.02 -1.70
C SER A 270 -26.72 -2.04 -2.16
N LEU A 271 -26.99 -2.91 -3.13
CA LEU A 271 -26.06 -3.99 -3.52
C LEU A 271 -24.73 -3.43 -4.07
N VAL A 272 -24.79 -2.48 -5.00
CA VAL A 272 -23.60 -1.90 -5.65
C VAL A 272 -22.86 -0.92 -4.73
N PRO A 273 -23.50 0.05 -4.05
CA PRO A 273 -22.82 0.91 -3.07
C PRO A 273 -22.12 0.10 -1.97
N LEU A 274 -22.77 -0.95 -1.45
CA LEU A 274 -22.17 -1.78 -0.41
C LEU A 274 -21.07 -2.70 -0.95
N ALA A 275 -21.04 -3.02 -2.25
CA ALA A 275 -19.89 -3.65 -2.91
C ALA A 275 -18.69 -2.69 -3.04
N ILE A 276 -18.93 -1.40 -3.30
CA ILE A 276 -17.89 -0.34 -3.31
C ILE A 276 -17.29 -0.17 -1.91
N VAL A 277 -18.12 0.03 -0.87
CA VAL A 277 -17.66 0.15 0.53
C VAL A 277 -16.88 -1.10 0.96
N ARG A 278 -17.34 -2.29 0.58
CA ARG A 278 -16.59 -3.52 0.86
C ARG A 278 -15.32 -3.65 0.05
N THR A 279 -15.24 -3.10 -1.15
CA THR A 279 -14.01 -3.06 -1.95
C THR A 279 -12.92 -2.27 -1.22
N VAL A 280 -13.24 -1.07 -0.74
CA VAL A 280 -12.35 -0.27 0.14
C VAL A 280 -11.91 -1.10 1.35
N TRP A 281 -12.84 -1.78 2.03
CA TRP A 281 -12.51 -2.65 3.16
C TRP A 281 -11.63 -3.86 2.79
N ARG A 282 -11.84 -4.50 1.63
CA ARG A 282 -11.01 -5.62 1.13
C ARG A 282 -9.59 -5.18 0.81
N VAL A 283 -9.44 -3.99 0.22
CA VAL A 283 -8.15 -3.37 -0.06
C VAL A 283 -7.42 -3.01 1.24
N ALA A 284 -8.09 -2.32 2.16
CA ALA A 284 -7.53 -1.99 3.48
C ALA A 284 -7.10 -3.24 4.27
N THR A 285 -7.90 -4.32 4.21
CA THR A 285 -7.56 -5.64 4.79
C THR A 285 -6.62 -6.50 3.93
N LYS A 286 -5.95 -5.92 2.93
CA LYS A 286 -4.91 -6.54 2.07
C LYS A 286 -5.36 -7.78 1.29
N ASN A 287 -6.65 -7.84 0.96
CA ASN A 287 -7.30 -8.89 0.18
C ASN A 287 -7.90 -8.37 -1.16
N PRO A 288 -7.15 -7.61 -2.00
CA PRO A 288 -7.70 -7.06 -3.26
C PRO A 288 -8.14 -8.15 -4.24
N GLY A 289 -7.55 -9.35 -4.18
CA GLY A 289 -7.98 -10.51 -4.97
C GLY A 289 -9.40 -11.03 -4.69
N LEU A 290 -10.11 -10.47 -3.69
CA LEU A 290 -11.53 -10.74 -3.42
C LEU A 290 -12.48 -9.67 -4.00
N VAL A 291 -11.97 -8.53 -4.48
CA VAL A 291 -12.78 -7.40 -4.96
C VAL A 291 -13.71 -7.81 -6.11
N GLY A 292 -13.16 -8.45 -7.14
CA GLY A 292 -13.97 -8.98 -8.26
C GLY A 292 -15.03 -10.00 -7.81
N GLY A 293 -14.80 -10.72 -6.71
CA GLY A 293 -15.78 -11.63 -6.11
C GLY A 293 -16.94 -10.92 -5.41
N GLU A 294 -16.71 -9.75 -4.80
CA GLU A 294 -17.76 -8.93 -4.17
C GLU A 294 -18.69 -8.32 -5.25
N PHE A 295 -18.13 -7.74 -6.33
CA PHE A 295 -18.92 -7.22 -7.46
C PHE A 295 -19.65 -8.33 -8.23
N ALA A 296 -18.97 -9.44 -8.56
CA ALA A 296 -19.60 -10.55 -9.28
C ALA A 296 -20.68 -11.27 -8.46
N ALA A 297 -20.66 -11.16 -7.12
CA ALA A 297 -21.75 -11.58 -6.25
C ALA A 297 -22.90 -10.55 -6.26
N ALA A 298 -22.60 -9.26 -6.16
CA ALA A 298 -23.59 -8.19 -6.17
C ALA A 298 -24.40 -8.15 -7.48
N PHE A 299 -23.73 -8.14 -8.64
CA PHE A 299 -24.41 -8.14 -9.94
C PHE A 299 -25.22 -9.42 -10.20
N HIS A 300 -24.68 -10.60 -9.87
CA HIS A 300 -25.41 -11.86 -10.03
C HIS A 300 -26.73 -11.86 -9.25
N VAL A 301 -26.74 -11.32 -8.03
CA VAL A 301 -27.96 -11.21 -7.22
C VAL A 301 -28.88 -10.10 -7.72
N ALA A 302 -28.32 -8.94 -8.11
CA ALA A 302 -29.10 -7.81 -8.63
C ALA A 302 -29.90 -8.15 -9.90
N PHE A 303 -29.35 -9.01 -10.76
CA PHE A 303 -29.96 -9.49 -12.01
C PHE A 303 -30.65 -10.86 -11.89
N SER A 304 -30.96 -11.33 -10.67
CA SER A 304 -31.74 -12.56 -10.43
C SER A 304 -33.14 -12.34 -9.82
N PRO A 305 -33.96 -11.35 -10.28
CA PRO A 305 -35.20 -10.96 -9.60
C PRO A 305 -36.24 -12.08 -9.55
N ILE A 306 -36.35 -12.88 -10.61
CA ILE A 306 -37.32 -14.00 -10.71
C ILE A 306 -37.03 -15.05 -9.61
N ARG A 307 -35.76 -15.45 -9.44
CA ARG A 307 -35.36 -16.44 -8.41
C ARG A 307 -35.68 -15.92 -7.00
N VAL A 308 -35.34 -14.66 -6.72
CA VAL A 308 -35.69 -13.99 -5.46
C VAL A 308 -37.20 -13.99 -5.22
N ALA A 309 -38.02 -13.69 -6.24
CA ALA A 309 -39.47 -13.69 -6.13
C ALA A 309 -40.04 -15.10 -5.80
N HIS A 310 -39.54 -16.15 -6.46
CA HIS A 310 -39.93 -17.53 -6.17
C HIS A 310 -39.52 -17.96 -4.76
N ALA A 311 -38.27 -17.74 -4.34
CA ALA A 311 -37.82 -18.08 -2.99
C ALA A 311 -38.59 -17.33 -1.90
N ARG A 312 -38.95 -16.06 -2.15
CA ARG A 312 -39.84 -15.29 -1.27
C ARG A 312 -41.24 -15.90 -1.19
N LYS A 313 -41.83 -16.32 -2.31
CA LYS A 313 -43.15 -16.98 -2.34
C LYS A 313 -43.13 -18.28 -1.55
N ASN A 314 -42.11 -19.12 -1.77
CA ASN A 314 -41.95 -20.40 -1.06
C ASN A 314 -41.77 -20.17 0.45
N LEU A 315 -40.93 -19.20 0.85
CA LEU A 315 -40.75 -18.81 2.25
C LEU A 315 -42.06 -18.32 2.90
N GLN A 316 -42.89 -17.53 2.21
CA GLN A 316 -44.18 -17.12 2.78
C GLN A 316 -45.19 -18.27 2.85
N ALA A 317 -45.13 -19.24 1.93
CA ALA A 317 -46.04 -20.39 1.92
C ALA A 317 -45.78 -21.37 3.07
N SER A 318 -44.52 -21.58 3.46
CA SER A 318 -44.16 -22.52 4.53
C SER A 318 -44.08 -21.89 5.93
N LYS A 319 -44.07 -20.56 6.04
CA LYS A 319 -43.81 -19.84 7.30
C LYS A 319 -45.05 -19.78 8.21
N GLN A 320 -44.90 -20.33 9.40
CA GLN A 320 -45.89 -20.27 10.49
C GLN A 320 -45.42 -19.36 11.65
N LEU A 321 -44.11 -19.32 11.94
CA LEU A 321 -43.52 -18.56 13.05
C LEU A 321 -42.91 -17.21 12.62
N GLY A 322 -42.83 -16.29 13.58
CA GLY A 322 -42.15 -15.00 13.42
C GLY A 322 -40.63 -15.11 13.45
N TRP A 323 -39.94 -14.06 12.97
CA TRP A 323 -38.46 -13.98 13.00
C TRP A 323 -37.86 -13.98 14.42
N SER A 324 -38.67 -13.69 15.45
CA SER A 324 -38.31 -13.79 16.86
C SER A 324 -37.97 -15.22 17.29
N ALA A 325 -38.66 -16.23 16.74
CA ALA A 325 -38.46 -17.64 17.08
C ALA A 325 -37.03 -18.15 16.81
N ILE A 326 -36.34 -17.56 15.83
CA ILE A 326 -34.94 -17.89 15.51
C ILE A 326 -33.92 -16.90 16.08
N SER A 327 -34.36 -15.88 16.83
CA SER A 327 -33.47 -14.85 17.37
C SER A 327 -32.45 -15.39 18.40
N PRO A 328 -32.81 -16.31 19.33
CA PRO A 328 -31.85 -16.90 20.26
C PRO A 328 -30.74 -17.73 19.57
N LEU A 329 -31.03 -18.27 18.38
CA LEU A 329 -30.10 -19.09 17.59
C LEU A 329 -29.19 -18.25 16.66
N ARG A 330 -29.21 -16.92 16.79
CA ARG A 330 -28.34 -15.99 16.06
C ARG A 330 -27.17 -15.55 16.92
N ILE A 331 -25.96 -15.54 16.35
CA ILE A 331 -24.76 -15.15 17.09
C ILE A 331 -24.61 -13.61 17.05
N PRO A 332 -24.56 -12.91 18.21
CA PRO A 332 -24.41 -11.46 18.25
C PRO A 332 -23.04 -11.02 17.72
N LEU A 333 -22.98 -9.80 17.14
CA LEU A 333 -21.75 -9.28 16.51
C LEU A 333 -20.60 -9.05 17.49
N ALA A 334 -20.86 -8.95 18.80
CA ALA A 334 -19.82 -8.95 19.84
C ALA A 334 -19.13 -10.31 19.93
N GLU A 335 -19.90 -11.40 20.02
CA GLU A 335 -19.38 -12.77 20.09
C GLU A 335 -18.64 -13.18 18.81
N VAL A 336 -19.13 -12.78 17.63
CA VAL A 336 -18.38 -12.97 16.37
C VAL A 336 -17.04 -12.22 16.36
N ARG A 337 -16.93 -11.08 17.04
CA ARG A 337 -15.65 -10.37 17.21
C ARG A 337 -14.75 -11.12 18.19
N ARG A 338 -15.26 -11.56 19.36
CA ARG A 338 -14.54 -12.36 20.35
C ARG A 338 -13.94 -13.63 19.75
N ARG A 339 -14.76 -14.47 19.10
CA ARG A 339 -14.30 -15.70 18.42
C ARG A 339 -13.23 -15.45 17.35
N ARG A 340 -13.30 -14.31 16.66
CA ARG A 340 -12.28 -13.90 15.66
C ARG A 340 -10.99 -13.41 16.30
N LEU A 341 -11.01 -12.91 17.53
CA LEU A 341 -9.80 -12.57 18.29
C LEU A 341 -9.14 -13.84 18.81
N LEU A 342 -9.89 -14.71 19.48
CA LEU A 342 -9.41 -16.01 19.98
C LEU A 342 -8.79 -16.87 18.85
N ARG A 343 -9.46 -16.99 17.69
CA ARG A 343 -8.90 -17.70 16.51
C ARG A 343 -7.65 -17.04 15.91
N ARG A 344 -7.34 -15.77 16.21
CA ARG A 344 -6.09 -15.09 15.81
C ARG A 344 -4.96 -15.25 16.83
N GLU A 345 -5.31 -15.53 18.08
CA GLU A 345 -4.36 -15.83 19.16
C GLU A 345 -3.93 -17.30 19.06
N ALA A 346 -4.91 -18.24 19.06
CA ALA A 346 -4.66 -19.67 18.89
C ALA A 346 -4.04 -20.04 17.53
N GLY A 347 -4.25 -19.22 16.50
CA GLY A 347 -3.76 -19.45 15.14
C GLY A 347 -2.37 -18.86 14.83
N ALA A 348 -1.64 -18.35 15.82
CA ALA A 348 -0.30 -17.80 15.63
C ALA A 348 0.75 -18.93 15.61
N PRO A 349 1.41 -19.24 14.47
CA PRO A 349 2.50 -20.21 14.47
C PRO A 349 3.68 -19.65 15.28
N VAL A 350 4.12 -20.38 16.30
CA VAL A 350 5.24 -20.01 17.21
C VAL A 350 6.61 -20.00 16.50
N TYR A 351 6.65 -20.29 15.19
CA TYR A 351 7.84 -20.10 14.34
C TYR A 351 8.09 -18.63 13.99
N THR A 352 8.33 -17.80 15.00
CA THR A 352 8.93 -16.48 14.79
C THR A 352 10.33 -16.67 14.25
N VAL A 353 10.54 -16.33 12.98
CA VAL A 353 11.89 -16.07 12.46
C VAL A 353 12.47 -14.95 13.31
N GLU A 354 13.50 -15.24 14.10
CA GLU A 354 14.10 -14.26 14.99
C GLU A 354 14.78 -13.15 14.16
N ARG A 355 14.03 -12.07 13.98
CA ARG A 355 14.36 -11.02 13.04
C ARG A 355 15.27 -10.02 13.75
N SER A 356 16.56 -10.09 13.45
CA SER A 356 17.63 -9.17 13.90
C SER A 356 17.14 -7.75 14.16
N ASP A 357 17.61 -7.06 15.20
CA ASP A 357 17.26 -5.65 15.35
C ASP A 357 17.85 -4.79 14.22
N LEU A 358 17.14 -3.72 13.85
CA LEU A 358 17.64 -2.77 12.85
C LEU A 358 18.91 -2.06 13.31
N ARG A 359 19.09 -1.89 14.64
CA ARG A 359 20.22 -1.21 15.28
C ARG A 359 20.54 0.14 14.59
N PHE A 360 19.53 0.98 14.38
CA PHE A 360 19.69 2.22 13.60
C PHE A 360 20.68 3.20 14.25
N PHE A 361 20.49 3.53 15.53
CA PHE A 361 21.45 4.35 16.27
C PHE A 361 22.65 3.54 16.79
N THR A 362 22.39 2.40 17.44
CA THR A 362 23.44 1.54 18.05
C THR A 362 24.38 0.88 17.03
N GLY A 363 23.95 0.73 15.78
CA GLY A 363 24.76 0.26 14.66
C GLY A 363 25.35 1.39 13.80
N GLY A 364 25.24 2.65 14.23
CA GLY A 364 25.88 3.83 13.61
C GLY A 364 25.10 4.51 12.47
N GLY A 365 24.00 3.94 11.97
CA GLY A 365 23.22 4.52 10.87
C GLY A 365 22.70 5.94 11.14
N GLY A 366 22.11 6.17 12.32
CA GLY A 366 21.62 7.49 12.73
C GLY A 366 22.73 8.54 12.83
N TRP A 367 23.92 8.14 13.29
CA TRP A 367 25.08 9.04 13.39
C TRP A 367 25.60 9.48 12.02
N VAL A 368 25.61 8.58 11.03
CA VAL A 368 26.02 8.92 9.65
C VAL A 368 25.00 9.86 9.00
N VAL A 369 23.70 9.69 9.26
CA VAL A 369 22.67 10.66 8.82
C VAL A 369 22.89 12.03 9.45
N ILE A 370 23.14 12.12 10.76
CA ILE A 370 23.47 13.39 11.44
C ILE A 370 24.74 14.02 10.85
N ALA A 371 25.80 13.25 10.65
CA ALA A 371 27.04 13.75 10.04
C ALA A 371 26.80 14.30 8.62
N SER A 372 26.02 13.60 7.79
CA SER A 372 25.67 14.08 6.45
C SER A 372 24.76 15.31 6.46
N ALA A 373 23.94 15.50 7.49
CA ALA A 373 23.17 16.73 7.68
C ALA A 373 24.08 17.92 8.02
N LEU A 374 25.05 17.73 8.91
CA LEU A 374 26.05 18.76 9.24
C LEU A 374 26.90 19.14 8.02
N VAL A 375 27.32 18.15 7.21
CA VAL A 375 28.00 18.41 5.93
C VAL A 375 27.10 19.18 4.97
N SER A 376 25.81 18.82 4.86
CA SER A 376 24.84 19.55 4.03
C SER A 376 24.70 21.02 4.44
N VAL A 377 24.55 21.29 5.74
CA VAL A 377 24.49 22.65 6.30
C VAL A 377 25.79 23.42 6.01
N GLY A 378 26.95 22.77 6.08
CA GLY A 378 28.24 23.39 5.75
C GLY A 378 28.43 23.70 4.26
N LEU A 379 27.94 22.84 3.35
CA LEU A 379 28.05 23.05 1.90
C LEU A 379 27.05 24.09 1.38
N PHE A 380 25.86 24.14 1.98
CA PHE A 380 24.73 24.99 1.54
C PHE A 380 24.44 26.14 2.52
N PHE A 381 25.41 26.57 3.33
CA PHE A 381 25.21 27.58 4.38
C PHE A 381 24.61 28.90 3.85
N ASN A 382 24.99 29.29 2.63
CA ASN A 382 24.44 30.47 1.92
C ASN A 382 22.93 30.39 1.64
N LEU A 383 22.35 29.18 1.59
CA LEU A 383 20.93 28.96 1.31
C LEU A 383 20.05 28.95 2.58
N LEU A 384 20.65 28.95 3.79
CA LEU A 384 19.91 28.86 5.06
C LEU A 384 18.98 30.06 5.32
N ALA A 385 19.26 31.21 4.69
CA ALA A 385 18.46 32.43 4.81
C ALA A 385 17.66 32.76 3.53
N ALA A 386 17.65 31.85 2.53
CA ALA A 386 16.96 32.06 1.27
C ALA A 386 15.48 31.62 1.36
N SER A 387 14.57 32.39 0.75
CA SER A 387 13.17 31.96 0.56
C SER A 387 13.03 31.05 -0.66
N ALA A 388 13.80 31.30 -1.72
CA ALA A 388 13.79 30.50 -2.94
C ALA A 388 15.21 30.16 -3.42
N VAL A 389 15.28 29.28 -4.42
CA VAL A 389 16.50 28.87 -5.10
C VAL A 389 16.33 29.03 -6.61
N GLU A 390 17.34 29.57 -7.28
CA GLU A 390 17.38 29.66 -8.74
C GLU A 390 18.73 29.18 -9.28
N GLY A 391 18.76 28.94 -10.59
CA GLY A 391 19.97 28.65 -11.36
C GLY A 391 20.12 27.18 -11.72
N GLY A 392 20.81 26.94 -12.85
CA GLY A 392 20.78 25.65 -13.52
C GLY A 392 19.36 25.30 -13.94
N GLY A 393 18.80 24.21 -13.41
CA GLY A 393 17.41 23.79 -13.61
C GLY A 393 16.45 24.17 -12.48
N MET A 394 16.91 24.94 -11.48
CA MET A 394 16.06 25.45 -10.41
C MET A 394 15.32 26.71 -10.85
N LEU A 395 13.99 26.67 -10.72
CA LEU A 395 13.08 27.82 -10.81
C LEU A 395 12.19 27.82 -9.56
N PRO A 396 11.68 28.98 -9.10
CA PRO A 396 10.68 29.03 -8.04
C PRO A 396 9.39 28.28 -8.42
N LEU A 397 8.58 27.99 -7.42
CA LEU A 397 7.25 27.40 -7.58
C LEU A 397 6.16 28.47 -7.52
N SER A 398 5.00 28.17 -8.10
CA SER A 398 3.83 29.05 -8.03
C SER A 398 3.48 29.44 -6.58
N ALA A 399 3.05 30.69 -6.40
CA ALA A 399 3.02 31.35 -5.08
C ALA A 399 2.05 30.71 -4.07
N SER A 400 0.99 30.02 -4.53
CA SER A 400 0.09 29.29 -3.65
C SER A 400 -0.03 27.81 -4.00
N VAL A 401 -0.32 26.99 -2.99
CA VAL A 401 -0.61 25.56 -3.18
C VAL A 401 -1.80 25.37 -4.13
N ALA A 402 -2.79 26.26 -4.14
CA ALA A 402 -3.93 26.16 -5.05
C ALA A 402 -3.52 26.26 -6.52
N ASP A 403 -2.52 27.07 -6.84
CA ASP A 403 -2.02 27.25 -8.21
C ASP A 403 -1.23 26.02 -8.67
N LEU A 404 -0.42 25.42 -7.78
CA LEU A 404 0.26 24.15 -8.05
C LEU A 404 -0.72 23.03 -8.44
N TRP A 405 -1.87 22.95 -7.76
CA TRP A 405 -2.91 21.95 -8.06
C TRP A 405 -3.80 22.33 -9.26
N GLN A 406 -3.75 23.58 -9.76
CA GLN A 406 -4.34 23.97 -11.04
C GLN A 406 -3.44 23.58 -12.22
N ASN A 407 -2.12 23.60 -12.04
CA ASN A 407 -1.15 23.32 -13.11
C ASN A 407 -0.97 21.82 -13.46
N ILE A 408 -1.65 20.91 -12.76
CA ILE A 408 -1.61 19.45 -12.99
C ILE A 408 -2.77 18.92 -13.86
N GLY A 409 -2.65 17.68 -14.36
CA GLY A 409 -3.75 16.97 -15.02
C GLY A 409 -3.84 17.26 -16.51
N PHE A 410 -4.99 17.79 -16.97
CA PHE A 410 -5.22 18.18 -18.36
C PHE A 410 -6.09 19.44 -18.37
N GLY A 411 -5.62 20.54 -18.97
CA GLY A 411 -6.29 21.84 -18.87
C GLY A 411 -5.66 22.92 -19.73
N TRP A 412 -6.06 24.17 -19.50
CA TRP A 412 -5.33 25.35 -19.98
C TRP A 412 -4.00 25.47 -19.24
N ARG A 413 -2.96 25.89 -19.94
CA ARG A 413 -1.62 26.15 -19.38
C ARG A 413 -1.17 27.52 -19.89
N ASP A 414 -0.96 28.45 -18.98
CA ASP A 414 -0.61 29.84 -19.31
C ASP A 414 0.90 29.97 -19.50
N ILE A 415 1.40 29.39 -20.60
CA ILE A 415 2.81 29.33 -20.97
C ILE A 415 2.94 29.94 -22.36
N SER A 416 3.86 30.89 -22.54
CA SER A 416 3.89 31.77 -23.72
C SER A 416 2.57 32.52 -23.87
N ILE A 417 1.84 32.26 -24.94
CA ILE A 417 0.50 32.81 -25.25
C ILE A 417 -0.65 31.87 -24.79
N GLY A 418 -0.31 30.69 -24.27
CA GLY A 418 -1.24 29.73 -23.68
C GLY A 418 -1.73 28.62 -24.62
N PHE A 419 -1.93 27.41 -24.09
CA PHE A 419 -2.48 26.27 -24.84
C PHE A 419 -3.29 25.32 -23.95
N THR A 420 -4.10 24.44 -24.55
CA THR A 420 -4.75 23.33 -23.82
C THR A 420 -4.00 22.01 -24.00
N GLY A 421 -3.70 21.32 -22.91
CA GLY A 421 -2.97 20.06 -22.96
C GLY A 421 -2.81 19.35 -21.62
N ALA A 422 -2.16 18.19 -21.70
CA ALA A 422 -1.71 17.40 -20.57
C ALA A 422 -0.56 18.13 -19.83
N ALA A 423 -0.58 18.01 -18.51
CA ALA A 423 0.55 18.40 -17.69
C ALA A 423 1.65 17.33 -17.72
N ASP A 424 2.91 17.78 -17.60
CA ASP A 424 4.01 16.87 -17.32
C ASP A 424 3.79 16.21 -15.95
N PRO A 425 3.92 14.87 -15.83
CA PRO A 425 3.84 14.16 -14.54
C PRO A 425 4.70 14.75 -13.42
N PHE A 426 5.79 15.43 -13.75
CA PHE A 426 6.66 16.13 -12.80
C PHE A 426 5.95 17.26 -12.03
N SER A 427 4.96 17.94 -12.64
CA SER A 427 4.17 18.99 -11.95
C SER A 427 3.42 18.43 -10.73
N VAL A 428 3.02 17.16 -10.74
CA VAL A 428 2.44 16.48 -9.56
C VAL A 428 3.50 16.27 -8.47
N VAL A 429 4.75 16.01 -8.84
CA VAL A 429 5.87 15.91 -7.89
C VAL A 429 6.12 17.28 -7.24
N MET A 430 6.10 18.37 -8.03
CA MET A 430 6.23 19.74 -7.55
C MET A 430 5.05 20.16 -6.66
N ALA A 431 3.81 19.84 -7.02
CA ALA A 431 2.63 20.09 -6.20
C ALA A 431 2.67 19.37 -4.85
N LEU A 432 3.16 18.12 -4.81
CA LEU A 432 3.38 17.38 -3.57
C LEU A 432 4.51 17.97 -2.71
N LEU A 433 5.58 18.46 -3.34
CA LEU A 433 6.74 19.06 -2.66
C LEU A 433 6.39 20.43 -2.06
N GLY A 434 5.81 21.33 -2.86
CA GLY A 434 5.37 22.66 -2.45
C GLY A 434 4.23 22.65 -1.43
N ALA A 435 3.38 21.61 -1.42
CA ALA A 435 2.38 21.42 -0.37
C ALA A 435 2.97 21.14 1.03
N VAL A 436 4.26 20.75 1.13
CA VAL A 436 4.95 20.61 2.43
C VAL A 436 5.19 21.98 3.06
N THR A 437 5.57 22.97 2.26
CA THR A 437 5.83 24.36 2.69
C THR A 437 4.67 25.25 2.27
N PHE A 438 3.44 24.90 2.68
CA PHE A 438 2.19 25.53 2.20
C PHE A 438 2.10 27.06 2.37
N TRP A 439 2.96 27.67 3.20
CA TRP A 439 3.06 29.12 3.41
C TRP A 439 3.95 29.83 2.38
N ASP A 440 4.90 29.10 1.78
CA ASP A 440 5.82 29.54 0.71
C ASP A 440 6.26 28.27 -0.04
N PRO A 441 5.60 27.92 -1.16
CA PRO A 441 5.92 26.71 -1.89
C PRO A 441 7.37 26.67 -2.42
N SER A 442 7.97 27.82 -2.76
CA SER A 442 9.35 27.87 -3.29
C SER A 442 10.38 27.41 -2.27
N TYR A 443 10.12 27.65 -0.97
CA TYR A 443 10.99 27.18 0.12
C TYR A 443 11.12 25.65 0.17
N SER A 444 10.20 24.88 -0.43
CA SER A 444 10.35 23.42 -0.53
C SER A 444 11.57 22.99 -1.36
N LEU A 445 12.00 23.81 -2.33
CA LEU A 445 13.22 23.55 -3.10
C LEU A 445 14.50 23.89 -2.30
N VAL A 446 14.46 24.94 -1.47
CA VAL A 446 15.52 25.22 -0.47
C VAL A 446 15.67 24.02 0.47
N LEU A 447 14.54 23.52 0.99
CA LEU A 447 14.53 22.36 1.89
C LEU A 447 15.01 21.08 1.19
N LEU A 448 14.68 20.89 -0.09
CA LEU A 448 15.13 19.76 -0.90
C LEU A 448 16.67 19.73 -1.03
N THR A 449 17.32 20.87 -1.33
CA THR A 449 18.79 20.95 -1.39
C THR A 449 19.42 20.78 0.00
N LEU A 450 18.92 21.48 1.02
CA LEU A 450 19.44 21.38 2.40
C LEU A 450 19.33 19.95 2.96
N LEU A 451 18.26 19.22 2.65
CA LEU A 451 18.06 17.84 3.10
C LEU A 451 18.58 16.77 2.12
N ALA A 452 19.15 17.13 0.97
CA ALA A 452 19.55 16.18 -0.07
C ALA A 452 20.52 15.10 0.46
N LEU A 453 21.64 15.52 1.06
CA LEU A 453 22.66 14.61 1.60
C LEU A 453 22.13 13.70 2.74
N PRO A 454 21.42 14.19 3.78
CA PRO A 454 20.87 13.31 4.81
C PRO A 454 19.75 12.39 4.31
N LEU A 455 18.91 12.82 3.37
CA LEU A 455 17.89 11.94 2.78
C LEU A 455 18.50 10.86 1.88
N ALA A 456 19.55 11.18 1.13
CA ALA A 456 20.33 10.19 0.37
C ALA A 456 20.94 9.14 1.32
N THR A 457 21.60 9.60 2.39
CA THR A 457 22.20 8.73 3.42
C THR A 457 21.16 7.79 4.05
N LEU A 458 20.00 8.34 4.43
CA LEU A 458 18.90 7.58 5.03
C LEU A 458 18.37 6.53 4.05
N GLY A 459 18.12 6.91 2.79
CA GLY A 459 17.65 6.01 1.74
C GLY A 459 18.65 4.88 1.46
N GLY A 460 19.92 5.21 1.28
CA GLY A 460 21.01 4.24 1.05
C GLY A 460 21.15 3.23 2.20
N TRP A 461 21.08 3.70 3.45
CA TRP A 461 21.11 2.84 4.63
C TRP A 461 19.91 1.87 4.67
N PHE A 462 18.69 2.37 4.42
CA PHE A 462 17.49 1.52 4.40
C PHE A 462 17.50 0.52 3.25
N ALA A 463 17.92 0.91 2.05
CA ALA A 463 18.12 0.01 0.91
C ALA A 463 19.08 -1.13 1.26
N ALA A 464 20.19 -0.83 1.93
CA ALA A 464 21.19 -1.81 2.34
C ALA A 464 20.65 -2.87 3.32
N THR A 465 19.57 -2.61 4.08
CA THR A 465 18.91 -3.62 4.92
C THR A 465 18.30 -4.79 4.12
N ARG A 466 18.13 -4.65 2.79
CA ARG A 466 17.74 -5.74 1.88
C ARG A 466 18.92 -6.59 1.41
N LEU A 467 20.14 -6.07 1.53
CA LEU A 467 21.37 -6.71 1.04
C LEU A 467 22.12 -7.44 2.16
N THR A 468 22.29 -6.80 3.32
CA THR A 468 23.14 -7.27 4.42
C THR A 468 22.48 -7.11 5.80
N GLU A 469 22.81 -8.03 6.71
CA GLU A 469 22.45 -7.94 8.13
C GLU A 469 23.48 -7.12 8.95
N SER A 470 24.68 -6.88 8.43
CA SER A 470 25.76 -6.15 9.10
C SER A 470 25.52 -4.65 9.10
N SER A 471 25.58 -4.00 10.27
CA SER A 471 25.42 -2.54 10.37
C SER A 471 26.57 -1.78 9.70
N GLY A 472 27.81 -2.28 9.80
CA GLY A 472 28.97 -1.66 9.16
C GLY A 472 28.85 -1.60 7.63
N TYR A 473 28.39 -2.67 6.99
CA TYR A 473 28.19 -2.68 5.53
C TYR A 473 26.97 -1.84 5.08
N ARG A 474 25.99 -1.59 5.97
CA ARG A 474 24.92 -0.60 5.72
C ARG A 474 25.45 0.83 5.76
N ILE A 475 26.42 1.14 6.63
CA ILE A 475 27.10 2.44 6.63
C ILE A 475 27.88 2.64 5.32
N VAL A 476 28.66 1.63 4.90
CA VAL A 476 29.40 1.68 3.62
C VAL A 476 28.44 1.94 2.45
N ALA A 477 27.32 1.22 2.38
CA ALA A 477 26.29 1.44 1.36
C ALA A 477 25.69 2.86 1.41
N ALA A 478 25.42 3.38 2.60
CA ALA A 478 24.87 4.72 2.79
C ALA A 478 25.86 5.80 2.33
N VAL A 479 27.12 5.73 2.76
CA VAL A 479 28.16 6.68 2.34
C VAL A 479 28.38 6.62 0.83
N LEU A 480 28.53 5.43 0.24
CA LEU A 480 28.67 5.25 -1.21
C LEU A 480 27.50 5.84 -1.99
N TRP A 481 26.27 5.77 -1.48
CA TRP A 481 25.12 6.42 -2.11
C TRP A 481 25.20 7.95 -2.00
N THR A 482 25.43 8.48 -0.81
CA THR A 482 25.48 9.93 -0.55
C THR A 482 26.59 10.64 -1.32
N VAL A 483 27.72 9.98 -1.56
CA VAL A 483 28.87 10.55 -2.30
C VAL A 483 28.89 10.19 -3.78
N ALA A 484 27.77 9.68 -4.32
CA ALA A 484 27.69 9.26 -5.72
C ALA A 484 27.99 10.42 -6.70
N PRO A 485 28.93 10.27 -7.64
CA PRO A 485 29.24 11.31 -8.62
C PRO A 485 28.03 11.90 -9.37
N PRO A 486 27.03 11.13 -9.87
CA PRO A 486 25.90 11.72 -10.58
C PRO A 486 24.97 12.54 -9.68
N PHE A 487 24.95 12.26 -8.37
CA PHE A 487 24.17 13.04 -7.40
C PHE A 487 24.82 14.37 -7.08
N LEU A 488 26.14 14.37 -6.88
CA LEU A 488 26.90 15.59 -6.67
C LEU A 488 26.85 16.49 -7.91
N THR A 489 26.95 15.94 -9.12
CA THR A 489 26.74 16.72 -10.35
C THR A 489 25.31 17.28 -10.43
N ALA A 490 24.28 16.53 -10.05
CA ALA A 490 22.90 17.06 -10.00
C ALA A 490 22.72 18.24 -9.03
N LEU A 491 23.45 18.25 -7.92
CA LEU A 491 23.48 19.35 -6.94
C LEU A 491 24.31 20.55 -7.43
N ILE A 492 25.36 20.33 -8.21
CA ILE A 492 26.19 21.41 -8.80
C ILE A 492 25.44 22.08 -9.97
N ASP A 493 24.81 21.29 -10.83
CA ASP A 493 24.01 21.73 -11.99
C ASP A 493 22.60 22.23 -11.64
N GLY A 494 22.18 22.18 -10.37
CA GLY A 494 20.84 22.61 -9.97
C GLY A 494 19.71 21.84 -10.65
N ARG A 495 19.80 20.51 -10.76
CA ARG A 495 18.81 19.67 -11.48
C ARG A 495 17.82 19.03 -10.50
N PRO A 496 16.66 19.65 -10.17
CA PRO A 496 15.74 19.16 -9.14
C PRO A 496 15.19 17.76 -9.45
N ALA A 497 14.84 17.50 -10.71
CA ALA A 497 14.37 16.21 -11.18
C ALA A 497 15.39 15.07 -10.89
N ALA A 498 16.67 15.31 -11.19
CA ALA A 498 17.76 14.38 -10.95
C ALA A 498 18.02 14.13 -9.46
N ILE A 499 18.01 15.19 -8.65
CA ILE A 499 18.12 15.11 -7.17
C ILE A 499 17.01 14.20 -6.64
N ILE A 500 15.75 14.45 -7.03
CA ILE A 500 14.58 13.67 -6.57
C ILE A 500 14.70 12.20 -6.97
N VAL A 501 15.12 11.88 -8.20
CA VAL A 501 15.36 10.49 -8.64
C VAL A 501 16.39 9.81 -7.76
N HIS A 502 17.51 10.48 -7.46
CA HIS A 502 18.55 9.93 -6.59
C HIS A 502 18.08 9.74 -5.13
N LEU A 503 17.16 10.56 -4.64
CA LEU A 503 16.53 10.36 -3.34
C LEU A 503 15.51 9.20 -3.34
N LEU A 504 14.77 8.98 -4.43
CA LEU A 504 13.71 7.97 -4.53
C LEU A 504 14.22 6.55 -4.83
N LEU A 505 15.28 6.40 -5.64
CA LEU A 505 15.80 5.10 -6.08
C LEU A 505 16.07 4.08 -4.94
N PRO A 506 16.70 4.46 -3.80
CA PRO A 506 16.92 3.53 -2.69
C PRO A 506 15.62 3.04 -2.04
N TRP A 507 14.62 3.92 -1.91
CA TRP A 507 13.30 3.56 -1.36
C TRP A 507 12.52 2.67 -2.33
N LEU A 508 12.59 2.96 -3.63
CA LEU A 508 12.01 2.13 -4.68
C LEU A 508 12.65 0.73 -4.67
N PHE A 509 13.97 0.62 -4.49
CA PHE A 509 14.65 -0.66 -4.29
C PHE A 509 14.21 -1.36 -2.99
N TYR A 510 14.15 -0.63 -1.86
CA TYR A 510 13.76 -1.16 -0.55
C TYR A 510 12.34 -1.76 -0.53
N ALA A 511 11.39 -1.13 -1.23
CA ALA A 511 10.01 -1.61 -1.36
C ALA A 511 9.85 -2.63 -2.50
N GLY A 512 10.42 -2.34 -3.67
CA GLY A 512 10.32 -3.15 -4.90
C GLY A 512 10.90 -4.55 -4.76
N SER A 513 12.06 -4.68 -4.09
CA SER A 513 12.72 -5.97 -3.82
C SER A 513 11.87 -6.95 -2.99
N VAL A 514 10.80 -6.47 -2.34
CA VAL A 514 9.82 -7.29 -1.60
C VAL A 514 8.38 -7.11 -2.07
N ALA A 515 8.14 -6.45 -3.21
CA ALA A 515 6.80 -6.24 -3.78
C ALA A 515 6.03 -7.55 -4.04
N ALA A 516 6.72 -8.60 -4.49
CA ALA A 516 6.13 -9.93 -4.66
C ALA A 516 5.66 -10.55 -3.32
N ARG A 517 6.27 -10.17 -2.18
CA ARG A 517 5.96 -10.74 -0.85
C ARG A 517 4.71 -10.11 -0.22
N SER A 518 4.45 -8.82 -0.43
CA SER A 518 3.34 -8.09 0.21
C SER A 518 2.68 -7.05 -0.68
N TRP A 519 1.35 -6.96 -0.60
CA TRP A 519 0.57 -5.89 -1.25
C TRP A 519 0.96 -4.48 -0.78
N ALA A 520 1.39 -4.32 0.47
CA ALA A 520 1.83 -3.02 0.98
C ALA A 520 3.17 -2.59 0.36
N ALA A 521 4.12 -3.52 0.23
CA ALA A 521 5.39 -3.27 -0.45
C ALA A 521 5.19 -2.96 -1.94
N SER A 522 4.33 -3.74 -2.61
CA SER A 522 3.92 -3.51 -4.01
C SER A 522 3.32 -2.11 -4.19
N ALA A 523 2.43 -1.68 -3.29
CA ALA A 523 1.79 -0.37 -3.40
C ALA A 523 2.76 0.80 -3.14
N VAL A 524 3.60 0.71 -2.10
CA VAL A 524 4.67 1.71 -1.87
C VAL A 524 5.61 1.78 -3.07
N ALA A 525 6.06 0.63 -3.59
CA ALA A 525 6.91 0.58 -4.78
C ALA A 525 6.21 1.17 -6.03
N SER A 526 4.91 0.97 -6.19
CA SER A 526 4.14 1.50 -7.33
C SER A 526 4.02 3.04 -7.30
N MET A 527 3.92 3.63 -6.11
CA MET A 527 3.90 5.09 -5.94
C MET A 527 5.30 5.68 -6.13
N LEU A 528 6.33 5.04 -5.55
CA LEU A 528 7.71 5.47 -5.73
C LEU A 528 8.17 5.35 -7.19
N LEU A 529 7.74 4.32 -7.92
CA LEU A 529 8.02 4.19 -9.35
C LEU A 529 7.36 5.32 -10.14
N ALA A 530 6.09 5.63 -9.85
CA ALA A 530 5.38 6.72 -10.52
C ALA A 530 6.10 8.07 -10.33
N LEU A 531 6.53 8.37 -9.09
CA LEU A 531 7.31 9.59 -8.80
C LEU A 531 8.71 9.57 -9.44
N THR A 532 9.37 8.41 -9.48
CA THR A 532 10.72 8.27 -10.09
C THR A 532 10.66 8.48 -11.60
N ILE A 533 9.71 7.86 -12.30
CA ILE A 533 9.53 8.02 -13.75
C ILE A 533 8.94 9.40 -14.08
N ALA A 534 8.10 9.98 -13.21
CA ALA A 534 7.64 11.36 -13.38
C ALA A 534 8.78 12.40 -13.33
N ALA A 535 9.86 12.12 -12.59
CA ALA A 535 11.03 12.98 -12.53
C ALA A 535 12.10 12.65 -13.60
N ALA A 536 12.31 11.38 -13.96
CA ALA A 536 13.14 10.99 -15.10
C ALA A 536 12.41 9.96 -15.98
N PRO A 537 11.64 10.41 -17.00
CA PRO A 537 10.94 9.52 -17.92
C PRO A 537 11.89 8.60 -18.70
N SER A 538 13.13 9.05 -18.90
CA SER A 538 14.24 8.29 -19.47
C SER A 538 14.54 6.95 -18.75
N LEU A 539 14.20 6.80 -17.47
CA LEU A 539 14.31 5.52 -16.74
C LEU A 539 13.18 4.51 -17.06
N GLY A 540 12.12 4.95 -17.75
CA GLY A 540 10.96 4.14 -18.10
C GLY A 540 11.30 2.82 -18.81
N PRO A 541 12.12 2.81 -19.88
CA PRO A 541 12.55 1.59 -20.56
C PRO A 541 13.29 0.58 -19.66
N ALA A 542 14.19 1.06 -18.79
CA ALA A 542 14.90 0.19 -17.85
C ALA A 542 13.95 -0.46 -16.84
N PHE A 543 13.02 0.32 -16.26
CA PHE A 543 12.02 -0.22 -15.34
C PHE A 543 11.00 -1.14 -16.03
N LEU A 544 10.69 -0.92 -17.30
CA LEU A 544 9.86 -1.82 -18.10
C LEU A 544 10.52 -3.20 -18.24
N VAL A 545 11.83 -3.25 -18.55
CA VAL A 545 12.59 -4.52 -18.61
C VAL A 545 12.61 -5.22 -17.25
N ILE A 546 12.90 -4.48 -16.16
CA ILE A 546 12.88 -5.02 -14.79
C ILE A 546 11.49 -5.57 -14.43
N TRP A 547 10.43 -4.86 -14.79
CA TRP A 547 9.05 -5.27 -14.53
C TRP A 547 8.66 -6.53 -15.31
N VAL A 548 8.97 -6.61 -16.61
CA VAL A 548 8.71 -7.79 -17.45
C VAL A 548 9.43 -9.03 -16.88
N LEU A 549 10.71 -8.91 -16.51
CA LEU A 549 11.45 -9.99 -15.87
C LEU A 549 10.83 -10.39 -14.51
N ALA A 550 10.40 -9.41 -13.71
CA ALA A 550 9.73 -9.67 -12.44
C ALA A 550 8.37 -10.40 -12.62
N LEU A 551 7.62 -10.16 -13.70
CA LEU A 551 6.39 -10.90 -14.02
C LEU A 551 6.69 -12.39 -14.25
N PHE A 552 7.70 -12.71 -15.06
CA PHE A 552 8.10 -14.09 -15.35
C PHE A 552 8.56 -14.84 -14.08
N VAL A 553 9.34 -14.20 -13.21
CA VAL A 553 9.87 -14.82 -11.98
C VAL A 553 8.80 -14.95 -10.88
N SER A 554 7.78 -14.09 -10.85
CA SER A 554 6.85 -14.01 -9.71
C SER A 554 5.74 -15.08 -9.67
N GLY A 555 5.49 -15.79 -10.77
CA GLY A 555 4.53 -16.89 -10.85
C GLY A 555 3.17 -16.56 -10.22
N ARG A 556 2.83 -17.23 -9.10
CA ARG A 556 1.54 -17.06 -8.41
C ARG A 556 1.31 -15.67 -7.79
N GLN A 557 2.34 -14.83 -7.71
CA GLN A 557 2.27 -13.46 -7.18
C GLN A 557 2.16 -12.37 -8.26
N ILE A 558 2.00 -12.75 -9.54
CA ILE A 558 1.99 -11.84 -10.70
C ILE A 558 1.12 -10.58 -10.50
N ALA A 559 -0.06 -10.71 -9.88
CA ALA A 559 -0.96 -9.57 -9.63
C ALA A 559 -0.34 -8.44 -8.79
N ARG A 560 0.60 -8.76 -7.88
CA ARG A 560 1.34 -7.77 -7.07
C ARG A 560 2.41 -7.05 -7.88
N ILE A 561 2.94 -7.68 -8.93
CA ILE A 561 3.90 -7.06 -9.83
C ILE A 561 3.18 -6.26 -10.92
N VAL A 562 2.04 -6.74 -11.45
CA VAL A 562 1.21 -5.95 -12.37
C VAL A 562 0.80 -4.61 -11.73
N TRP A 563 0.44 -4.61 -10.45
CA TRP A 563 0.11 -3.38 -9.71
C TRP A 563 1.24 -2.34 -9.67
N LEU A 564 2.50 -2.75 -9.81
CA LEU A 564 3.67 -1.85 -9.75
C LEU A 564 3.63 -0.73 -10.80
N VAL A 565 3.09 -1.01 -12.00
CA VAL A 565 3.06 -0.06 -13.13
C VAL A 565 1.74 0.73 -13.19
N ILE A 566 0.66 0.32 -12.52
CA ILE A 566 -0.68 0.93 -12.66
C ILE A 566 -0.67 2.43 -12.29
N PRO A 567 -0.10 2.90 -11.16
CA PRO A 567 -0.06 4.33 -10.86
C PRO A 567 0.80 5.13 -11.84
N THR A 568 1.89 4.55 -12.35
CA THR A 568 2.74 5.20 -13.37
C THR A 568 1.96 5.37 -14.67
N ALA A 569 1.31 4.31 -15.14
CA ALA A 569 0.51 4.33 -16.36
C ALA A 569 -0.69 5.29 -16.25
N ALA A 570 -1.34 5.37 -15.08
CA ALA A 570 -2.41 6.32 -14.83
C ALA A 570 -1.92 7.78 -14.87
N LEU A 571 -0.79 8.07 -14.21
CA LEU A 571 -0.18 9.40 -14.16
C LEU A 571 0.27 9.87 -15.55
N PHE A 572 0.87 9.00 -16.34
CA PHE A 572 1.32 9.33 -17.71
C PHE A 572 0.21 9.27 -18.77
N ALA A 573 -0.98 8.73 -18.47
CA ALA A 573 -2.04 8.52 -19.47
C ALA A 573 -2.43 9.78 -20.29
N PRO A 574 -2.56 10.99 -19.71
CA PRO A 574 -2.90 12.20 -20.49
C PRO A 574 -1.78 12.59 -21.48
N LEU A 575 -0.53 12.49 -21.04
CA LEU A 575 0.64 12.86 -21.86
C LEU A 575 0.95 11.80 -22.92
N ILE A 576 0.80 10.51 -22.61
CA ILE A 576 0.81 9.40 -23.58
C ILE A 576 -0.26 9.59 -24.66
N TRP A 577 -1.47 10.01 -24.27
CA TRP A 577 -2.53 10.31 -25.23
C TRP A 577 -2.14 11.46 -26.15
N GLN A 578 -1.63 12.58 -25.62
CA GLN A 578 -1.33 13.76 -26.43
C GLN A 578 -0.06 13.63 -27.28
N GLN A 579 1.08 13.23 -26.70
CA GLN A 579 2.34 13.10 -27.43
C GLN A 579 2.43 11.79 -28.24
N GLY A 580 2.07 10.66 -27.62
CA GLY A 580 2.17 9.34 -28.25
C GLY A 580 1.08 9.06 -29.27
N ILE A 581 -0.20 9.20 -28.87
CA ILE A 581 -1.34 8.80 -29.72
C ILE A 581 -1.76 9.91 -30.69
N VAL A 582 -1.92 11.15 -30.22
CA VAL A 582 -2.40 12.27 -31.05
C VAL A 582 -1.29 12.87 -31.92
N ARG A 583 -0.11 13.15 -31.35
CA ARG A 583 1.04 13.65 -32.13
C ARG A 583 1.85 12.54 -32.83
N GLY A 584 1.76 11.27 -32.40
CA GLY A 584 2.52 10.16 -33.00
C GLY A 584 3.98 10.00 -32.53
N HIS A 585 4.44 10.84 -31.61
CA HIS A 585 5.86 10.99 -31.25
C HIS A 585 6.20 10.33 -29.90
N TRP A 586 6.31 9.00 -29.90
CA TRP A 586 6.52 8.20 -28.69
C TRP A 586 7.86 8.41 -27.99
N LEU A 587 8.90 8.88 -28.69
CA LEU A 587 10.22 9.13 -28.11
C LEU A 587 10.28 10.42 -27.27
N LEU A 588 9.42 11.40 -27.55
CA LEU A 588 9.36 12.66 -26.80
C LEU A 588 8.86 12.46 -25.36
N LEU A 589 8.18 11.33 -25.09
CA LEU A 589 7.83 10.86 -23.75
C LEU A 589 9.05 10.66 -22.83
N LEU A 590 10.27 10.60 -23.38
CA LEU A 590 11.53 10.40 -22.65
C LEU A 590 12.27 11.71 -22.34
N ALA A 591 11.73 12.87 -22.73
CA ALA A 591 12.32 14.17 -22.46
C ALA A 591 12.40 14.46 -20.95
N ASP A 592 13.46 15.15 -20.53
CA ASP A 592 13.59 15.57 -19.13
C ASP A 592 12.56 16.68 -18.81
N PRO A 593 11.81 16.56 -17.71
CA PRO A 593 10.80 17.54 -17.32
C PRO A 593 11.40 18.70 -16.52
N GLY A 594 10.71 19.84 -16.53
CA GLY A 594 11.16 21.09 -15.89
C GLY A 594 11.90 22.00 -16.85
N ALA A 595 12.77 22.87 -16.32
CA ALA A 595 13.60 23.76 -17.12
C ALA A 595 14.68 22.99 -17.89
N VAL A 596 14.86 23.29 -19.18
CA VAL A 596 15.83 22.60 -20.04
C VAL A 596 17.23 23.17 -19.82
N VAL A 597 18.15 22.34 -19.32
CA VAL A 597 19.54 22.72 -19.02
C VAL A 597 20.50 21.92 -19.90
N SER A 598 21.21 22.63 -20.77
CA SER A 598 22.27 22.08 -21.62
C SER A 598 23.33 21.33 -20.79
N SER A 599 23.98 20.35 -21.42
CA SER A 599 24.96 19.48 -20.77
C SER A 599 26.18 19.33 -21.68
N ALA A 600 27.38 19.33 -21.10
CA ALA A 600 28.60 19.10 -21.86
C ALA A 600 28.59 17.69 -22.49
N PRO A 601 29.10 17.53 -23.72
CA PRO A 601 29.13 16.23 -24.40
C PRO A 601 30.00 15.22 -23.61
N THR A 602 29.46 14.05 -23.33
CA THR A 602 30.14 13.00 -22.56
C THR A 602 30.55 11.80 -23.41
N THR A 603 31.70 11.24 -23.04
CA THR A 603 32.25 10.03 -23.63
C THR A 603 31.81 8.78 -22.86
N GLY A 604 31.73 7.63 -23.54
CA GLY A 604 31.27 6.38 -22.92
C GLY A 604 32.10 5.92 -21.71
N TRP A 605 33.39 6.29 -21.62
CA TRP A 605 34.21 5.97 -20.45
C TRP A 605 33.89 6.86 -19.25
N GLN A 606 33.53 8.14 -19.44
CA GLN A 606 33.06 9.02 -18.36
C GLN A 606 31.74 8.50 -17.77
N LEU A 607 30.82 8.05 -18.64
CA LEU A 607 29.58 7.41 -18.21
C LEU A 607 29.85 6.13 -17.40
N ALA A 608 30.83 5.30 -17.80
CA ALA A 608 31.23 4.11 -17.04
C ALA A 608 31.83 4.42 -15.65
N LEU A 609 32.30 5.65 -15.41
CA LEU A 609 32.73 6.13 -14.08
C LEU A 609 31.60 6.73 -13.25
N GLY A 610 30.39 6.88 -13.82
CA GLY A 610 29.28 7.58 -13.19
C GLY A 610 29.31 9.10 -13.34
N LEU A 611 30.15 9.66 -14.22
CA LEU A 611 30.23 11.11 -14.46
C LEU A 611 29.32 11.52 -15.64
N PRO A 612 28.21 12.27 -15.41
CA PRO A 612 27.29 12.69 -16.48
C PRO A 612 27.72 13.95 -17.25
N GLY A 613 28.80 14.61 -16.83
CA GLY A 613 29.35 15.80 -17.48
C GLY A 613 30.72 16.18 -16.90
N GLY A 614 31.81 15.82 -17.60
CA GLY A 614 33.19 16.20 -17.23
C GLY A 614 33.61 15.92 -15.78
N ASN A 615 34.63 16.64 -15.30
CA ASN A 615 34.84 16.90 -13.87
C ASN A 615 35.79 18.12 -13.63
N PRO A 616 35.36 19.36 -13.93
CA PRO A 616 36.23 20.55 -13.88
C PRO A 616 36.78 20.86 -12.48
N ALA A 617 36.12 20.37 -11.42
CA ALA A 617 36.61 20.45 -10.05
C ALA A 617 37.96 19.74 -9.86
N TRP A 618 38.15 18.59 -10.53
CA TRP A 618 39.40 17.84 -10.47
C TRP A 618 40.51 18.44 -11.32
N ASP A 619 40.19 19.08 -12.45
CA ASP A 619 41.17 19.84 -13.25
C ASP A 619 41.74 21.02 -12.45
N SER A 620 40.88 21.70 -11.69
CA SER A 620 41.28 22.78 -10.77
C SER A 620 42.23 22.29 -9.67
N ILE A 621 41.96 21.11 -9.08
CA ILE A 621 42.78 20.55 -8.00
C ILE A 621 44.09 19.94 -8.50
N THR A 622 44.08 19.23 -9.64
CA THR A 622 45.34 18.72 -10.24
C THR A 622 46.28 19.87 -10.59
N THR A 623 45.74 21.01 -11.03
CA THR A 623 46.48 22.26 -11.23
C THR A 623 47.02 22.81 -9.90
N ALA A 624 46.18 22.95 -8.87
CA ALA A 624 46.57 23.48 -7.56
C ALA A 624 47.63 22.62 -6.84
N LEU A 625 47.61 21.30 -7.04
CA LEU A 625 48.58 20.35 -6.48
C LEU A 625 49.87 20.22 -7.32
N GLY A 626 50.00 20.94 -8.44
CA GLY A 626 51.15 20.82 -9.35
C GLY A 626 51.21 19.50 -10.11
N LEU A 627 50.12 18.73 -10.14
CA LEU A 627 49.99 17.43 -10.79
C LEU A 627 49.58 17.54 -12.27
N THR A 628 49.98 18.62 -12.95
CA THR A 628 49.55 18.97 -14.31
C THR A 628 49.91 17.93 -15.39
N GLY A 629 50.84 17.02 -15.09
CA GLY A 629 51.17 15.87 -15.95
C GLY A 629 50.27 14.64 -15.79
N LEU A 630 49.38 14.60 -14.79
CA LEU A 630 48.39 13.54 -14.59
C LEU A 630 46.99 14.10 -14.91
N PRO A 631 46.40 13.78 -16.07
CA PRO A 631 45.06 14.25 -16.38
C PRO A 631 44.06 13.69 -15.36
N ALA A 632 43.17 14.54 -14.84
CA ALA A 632 42.11 14.16 -13.90
C ALA A 632 41.30 12.93 -14.38
N GLN A 633 41.17 12.84 -15.72
CA GLN A 633 40.57 11.74 -16.47
C GLN A 633 41.15 10.34 -16.15
N LEU A 634 42.41 10.23 -15.70
CA LEU A 634 43.03 8.97 -15.28
C LEU A 634 42.94 8.73 -13.77
N LEU A 635 42.95 9.80 -12.96
CA LEU A 635 43.01 9.69 -11.50
C LEU A 635 41.67 9.23 -10.90
N VAL A 636 40.54 9.79 -11.34
CA VAL A 636 39.21 9.37 -10.88
C VAL A 636 38.92 7.87 -11.17
N PRO A 637 39.21 7.31 -12.37
CA PRO A 637 39.09 5.86 -12.60
C PRO A 637 39.86 5.00 -11.60
N VAL A 638 41.10 5.37 -11.27
CA VAL A 638 41.95 4.59 -10.36
C VAL A 638 41.37 4.58 -8.94
N LEU A 639 40.82 5.71 -8.48
CA LEU A 639 40.17 5.81 -7.16
C LEU A 639 38.86 5.01 -7.08
N LEU A 640 38.08 4.95 -8.18
CA LEU A 640 36.81 4.22 -8.22
C LEU A 640 36.95 2.73 -8.57
N ALA A 641 38.06 2.31 -9.18
CA ALA A 641 38.31 0.93 -9.61
C ALA A 641 38.08 -0.14 -8.50
N PRO A 642 38.45 0.06 -7.23
CA PRO A 642 38.19 -0.93 -6.18
C PRO A 642 36.71 -1.25 -5.98
N ILE A 643 35.80 -0.29 -6.21
CA ILE A 643 34.35 -0.50 -6.14
C ILE A 643 33.91 -1.47 -7.24
N ALA A 644 34.34 -1.21 -8.48
CA ALA A 644 34.02 -2.04 -9.64
C ALA A 644 34.62 -3.45 -9.51
N VAL A 645 35.87 -3.56 -9.04
CA VAL A 645 36.53 -4.85 -8.79
C VAL A 645 35.75 -5.65 -7.74
N MET A 646 35.37 -5.05 -6.61
CA MET A 646 34.59 -5.74 -5.58
C MET A 646 33.18 -6.11 -6.04
N ALA A 647 32.54 -5.27 -6.84
CA ALA A 647 31.23 -5.55 -7.44
C ALA A 647 31.26 -6.73 -8.41
N LEU A 648 32.29 -6.80 -9.28
CA LEU A 648 32.48 -7.93 -10.20
C LEU A 648 32.88 -9.22 -9.45
N LEU A 649 33.76 -9.11 -8.45
CA LEU A 649 34.20 -10.23 -7.61
C LEU A 649 33.02 -10.86 -6.82
N ALA A 650 31.98 -10.09 -6.51
CA ALA A 650 30.74 -10.59 -5.90
C ALA A 650 29.98 -11.63 -6.76
N LEU A 651 30.21 -11.69 -8.08
CA LEU A 651 29.66 -12.74 -8.95
C LEU A 651 30.24 -14.14 -8.66
N PHE A 652 31.44 -14.20 -8.09
CA PHE A 652 32.16 -15.44 -7.78
C PHE A 652 32.02 -15.86 -6.31
N LEU A 653 31.28 -15.09 -5.50
CA LEU A 653 31.15 -15.28 -4.06
C LEU A 653 29.75 -15.77 -3.62
N PRO A 654 29.60 -16.25 -2.37
CA PRO A 654 28.32 -16.69 -1.82
C PRO A 654 27.25 -15.59 -1.85
N GLY A 655 26.23 -15.78 -2.69
CA GLY A 655 25.22 -14.76 -2.96
C GLY A 655 25.30 -14.14 -4.36
N SER A 656 26.14 -14.67 -5.24
CA SER A 656 26.28 -14.31 -6.65
C SER A 656 24.98 -14.01 -7.39
N ALA A 657 23.91 -14.76 -7.17
CA ALA A 657 22.59 -14.49 -7.78
C ALA A 657 22.03 -13.09 -7.41
N ARG A 658 22.32 -12.58 -6.21
CA ARG A 658 21.95 -11.23 -5.77
C ARG A 658 22.83 -10.18 -6.46
N ALA A 659 24.14 -10.43 -6.50
CA ALA A 659 25.10 -9.57 -7.20
C ALA A 659 24.80 -9.48 -8.70
N ALA A 660 24.44 -10.60 -9.35
CA ALA A 660 24.07 -10.65 -10.77
C ALA A 660 22.82 -9.83 -11.08
N VAL A 661 21.78 -9.87 -10.23
CA VAL A 661 20.60 -9.01 -10.39
C VAL A 661 20.94 -7.53 -10.20
N LEU A 662 21.79 -7.20 -9.22
CA LEU A 662 22.23 -5.81 -8.97
C LEU A 662 23.08 -5.28 -10.13
N LEU A 663 24.05 -6.06 -10.63
CA LEU A 663 24.85 -5.70 -11.80
C LEU A 663 24.03 -5.62 -13.09
N PHE A 664 23.00 -6.45 -13.25
CA PHE A 664 22.07 -6.35 -14.38
C PHE A 664 21.24 -5.06 -14.32
N VAL A 665 20.71 -4.70 -13.15
CA VAL A 665 20.06 -3.39 -12.93
C VAL A 665 21.05 -2.25 -13.18
N GLY A 666 22.30 -2.40 -12.75
CA GLY A 666 23.36 -1.44 -13.01
C GLY A 666 23.65 -1.26 -14.51
N LEU A 667 23.75 -2.37 -15.26
CA LEU A 667 23.96 -2.39 -16.70
C LEU A 667 22.78 -1.74 -17.45
N LEU A 668 21.54 -1.96 -17.01
CA LEU A 668 20.38 -1.23 -17.54
C LEU A 668 20.47 0.28 -17.27
N GLY A 669 20.94 0.69 -16.09
CA GLY A 669 21.21 2.10 -15.79
C GLY A 669 22.26 2.72 -16.70
N LEU A 670 23.38 2.01 -16.93
CA LEU A 670 24.45 2.46 -17.83
C LEU A 670 23.97 2.52 -19.30
N ALA A 671 23.24 1.51 -19.76
CA ALA A 671 22.62 1.52 -21.09
C ALA A 671 21.61 2.66 -21.26
N THR A 672 20.88 3.01 -20.20
CA THR A 672 19.97 4.17 -20.19
C THR A 672 20.74 5.48 -20.27
N ALA A 673 21.85 5.60 -19.53
CA ALA A 673 22.73 6.78 -19.59
C ALA A 673 23.35 6.99 -20.98
N VAL A 674 23.81 5.91 -21.63
CA VAL A 674 24.32 5.93 -23.01
C VAL A 674 23.19 6.23 -24.03
N GLY A 675 21.98 5.74 -23.78
CA GLY A 675 20.81 6.08 -24.60
C GLY A 675 20.42 7.55 -24.49
N ALA A 676 20.45 8.11 -23.27
CA ALA A 676 20.09 9.50 -23.00
C ALA A 676 20.96 10.51 -23.77
N THR A 677 22.28 10.30 -23.82
CA THR A 677 23.19 11.19 -24.58
C THR A 677 22.97 11.14 -26.10
N ALA A 678 22.32 10.10 -26.62
CA ALA A 678 21.92 10.00 -28.02
C ALA A 678 20.52 10.59 -28.32
N LEU A 679 19.72 10.88 -27.29
CA LEU A 679 18.37 11.45 -27.42
C LEU A 679 18.41 12.97 -27.38
N MET A 680 18.72 13.60 -28.51
CA MET A 680 18.63 15.05 -28.71
C MET A 680 17.20 15.45 -29.07
N ILE A 681 16.37 15.71 -28.04
CA ILE A 681 14.91 15.89 -28.19
C ILE A 681 14.35 17.16 -27.52
N SER A 682 15.15 17.93 -26.78
CA SER A 682 14.71 19.15 -26.09
C SER A 682 15.44 20.39 -26.61
N LEU A 683 14.73 21.48 -26.87
CA LEU A 683 15.30 22.73 -27.38
C LEU A 683 15.52 23.77 -26.26
N THR A 684 16.66 24.47 -26.34
CA THR A 684 16.98 25.67 -25.54
C THR A 684 17.54 26.75 -26.47
N GLY A 685 16.74 27.79 -26.76
CA GLY A 685 17.12 28.80 -27.75
C GLY A 685 17.24 28.19 -29.14
N SER A 686 18.35 28.43 -29.84
CA SER A 686 18.67 27.77 -31.11
C SER A 686 19.43 26.44 -30.95
N THR A 687 19.72 26.01 -29.71
CA THR A 687 20.46 24.77 -29.44
C THR A 687 19.54 23.59 -29.12
N VAL A 688 19.87 22.40 -29.64
CA VAL A 688 19.21 21.14 -29.27
C VAL A 688 20.05 20.43 -28.22
N THR A 689 19.41 20.00 -27.14
CA THR A 689 20.03 19.38 -25.97
C THR A 689 19.67 17.90 -25.86
N SER A 690 20.63 17.09 -25.38
CA SER A 690 20.40 15.68 -25.08
C SER A 690 19.74 15.49 -23.71
N VAL A 691 18.95 14.43 -23.56
CA VAL A 691 18.48 13.95 -22.26
C VAL A 691 19.67 13.68 -21.32
N TRP A 692 19.55 14.09 -20.06
CA TRP A 692 20.66 14.08 -19.11
C TRP A 692 20.96 12.66 -18.58
N ALA A 693 22.19 12.22 -18.80
CA ALA A 693 22.61 10.84 -18.53
C ALA A 693 22.56 10.44 -17.04
N GLY A 694 22.65 11.39 -16.11
CA GLY A 694 22.88 11.12 -14.69
C GLY A 694 21.74 10.43 -13.94
N ALA A 695 20.51 10.45 -14.46
CA ALA A 695 19.41 9.63 -13.96
C ALA A 695 19.71 8.13 -14.17
N GLY A 696 20.14 7.76 -15.38
CA GLY A 696 20.63 6.42 -15.69
C GLY A 696 21.88 6.04 -14.88
N LEU A 697 22.81 6.98 -14.70
CA LEU A 697 24.02 6.75 -13.88
C LEU A 697 23.70 6.55 -12.39
N SER A 698 22.63 7.14 -11.86
CA SER A 698 22.16 6.87 -10.49
C SER A 698 21.65 5.42 -10.35
N LEU A 699 20.96 4.89 -11.37
CA LEU A 699 20.55 3.48 -11.41
C LEU A 699 21.76 2.54 -11.59
N TYR A 700 22.75 2.94 -12.41
CA TYR A 700 24.04 2.25 -12.54
C TYR A 700 24.76 2.13 -11.20
N TRP A 701 24.90 3.25 -10.49
CA TRP A 701 25.56 3.34 -9.20
C TRP A 701 24.87 2.51 -8.11
N LEU A 702 23.53 2.45 -8.13
CA LEU A 702 22.74 1.62 -7.21
C LEU A 702 23.09 0.13 -7.37
N GLY A 703 23.19 -0.33 -8.61
CA GLY A 703 23.61 -1.68 -8.95
C GLY A 703 25.06 -1.97 -8.55
N LEU A 704 25.97 -1.04 -8.87
CA LEU A 704 27.40 -1.15 -8.59
C LEU A 704 27.71 -1.19 -7.09
N ALA A 705 27.26 -0.18 -6.34
CA ALA A 705 27.47 -0.08 -4.90
C ALA A 705 26.75 -1.23 -4.15
N GLY A 706 25.53 -1.60 -4.58
CA GLY A 706 24.82 -2.75 -4.04
C GLY A 706 25.58 -4.07 -4.23
N ALA A 707 26.13 -4.31 -5.43
CA ALA A 707 26.94 -5.50 -5.72
C ALA A 707 28.25 -5.51 -4.91
N ALA A 708 28.95 -4.38 -4.80
CA ALA A 708 30.16 -4.26 -3.97
C ALA A 708 29.88 -4.56 -2.49
N VAL A 709 28.76 -4.07 -1.95
CA VAL A 709 28.31 -4.36 -0.58
C VAL A 709 27.98 -5.85 -0.38
N VAL A 710 27.34 -6.49 -1.36
CA VAL A 710 27.13 -7.96 -1.33
C VAL A 710 28.47 -8.72 -1.40
N GLY A 711 29.44 -8.22 -2.16
CA GLY A 711 30.81 -8.73 -2.19
C GLY A 711 31.45 -8.69 -0.79
N CYS A 712 31.50 -7.52 -0.17
CA CYS A 712 32.02 -7.35 1.19
C CYS A 712 31.30 -8.21 2.24
N ASP A 713 29.96 -8.29 2.19
CA ASP A 713 29.14 -9.12 3.10
C ASP A 713 29.46 -10.62 3.00
N SER A 714 29.85 -11.08 1.83
CA SER A 714 30.14 -12.50 1.56
C SER A 714 31.58 -12.94 1.89
N ILE A 715 32.52 -12.00 2.08
CA ILE A 715 33.90 -12.30 2.51
C ILE A 715 33.96 -12.39 4.05
N ARG A 716 34.09 -13.61 4.58
CA ARG A 716 33.94 -13.89 6.02
C ARG A 716 35.03 -13.31 6.94
N ARG A 717 36.26 -13.11 6.45
CA ARG A 717 37.41 -12.58 7.22
C ARG A 717 38.13 -11.52 6.38
N GLY A 718 38.54 -10.42 6.99
CA GLY A 718 39.30 -9.34 6.34
C GLY A 718 38.49 -8.31 5.56
N ALA A 719 37.18 -8.55 5.32
CA ALA A 719 36.32 -7.68 4.50
C ALA A 719 36.11 -6.24 4.99
N ALA A 720 36.42 -5.95 6.27
CA ALA A 720 36.39 -4.59 6.80
C ALA A 720 37.40 -3.66 6.09
N VAL A 721 38.57 -4.19 5.68
CA VAL A 721 39.61 -3.40 5.01
C VAL A 721 39.20 -2.95 3.60
N PRO A 722 38.81 -3.82 2.65
CA PRO A 722 38.36 -3.37 1.33
C PRO A 722 37.11 -2.50 1.41
N ALA A 723 36.20 -2.75 2.36
CA ALA A 723 35.03 -1.90 2.58
C ALA A 723 35.40 -0.49 3.07
N LEU A 724 36.38 -0.37 3.98
CA LEU A 724 36.93 0.91 4.43
C LEU A 724 37.65 1.64 3.29
N VAL A 725 38.53 0.95 2.55
CA VAL A 725 39.26 1.51 1.41
C VAL A 725 38.31 2.05 0.36
N ILE A 726 37.30 1.28 -0.05
CA ILE A 726 36.24 1.71 -0.97
C ILE A 726 35.53 2.98 -0.46
N THR A 727 35.19 3.03 0.82
CA THR A 727 34.48 4.17 1.42
C THR A 727 35.36 5.42 1.40
N ILE A 728 36.62 5.31 1.81
CA ILE A 728 37.58 6.42 1.83
C ILE A 728 37.83 6.94 0.41
N LEU A 729 38.09 6.05 -0.56
CA LEU A 729 38.38 6.47 -1.94
C LEU A 729 37.17 7.13 -2.61
N ALA A 730 35.95 6.66 -2.35
CA ALA A 730 34.73 7.32 -2.82
C ALA A 730 34.55 8.73 -2.22
N VAL A 731 34.83 8.89 -0.92
CA VAL A 731 34.83 10.21 -0.26
C VAL A 731 35.91 11.12 -0.84
N VAL A 732 37.12 10.61 -1.11
CA VAL A 732 38.20 11.37 -1.77
C VAL A 732 37.78 11.85 -3.16
N VAL A 733 37.10 11.02 -3.97
CA VAL A 733 36.54 11.42 -5.28
C VAL A 733 35.52 12.56 -5.16
N ALA A 734 34.69 12.50 -4.11
CA ALA A 734 33.56 13.41 -3.91
C ALA A 734 33.93 14.77 -3.30
N VAL A 735 34.92 14.84 -2.41
CA VAL A 735 35.29 16.10 -1.72
C VAL A 735 35.57 17.25 -2.69
N PRO A 736 36.34 17.09 -3.78
CA PRO A 736 36.53 18.12 -4.80
C PRO A 736 35.24 18.61 -5.46
N MET A 737 34.34 17.68 -5.81
CA MET A 737 33.07 18.02 -6.44
C MET A 737 32.20 18.81 -5.46
N ALA A 738 32.06 18.33 -4.22
CA ALA A 738 31.29 19.01 -3.18
C ALA A 738 31.84 20.40 -2.83
N ALA A 739 33.17 20.59 -2.85
CA ALA A 739 33.81 21.86 -2.53
C ALA A 739 33.42 23.02 -3.49
N THR A 740 32.98 22.73 -4.71
CA THR A 740 32.50 23.77 -5.66
C THR A 740 31.27 24.53 -5.16
N LEU A 741 30.44 23.89 -4.33
CA LEU A 741 29.17 24.44 -3.83
C LEU A 741 29.39 25.66 -2.89
N PRO A 742 30.10 25.56 -1.75
CA PRO A 742 30.36 26.70 -0.88
C PRO A 742 31.29 27.76 -1.51
N LEU A 743 32.04 27.40 -2.56
CA LEU A 743 32.90 28.33 -3.32
C LEU A 743 32.12 29.19 -4.33
N GLY A 744 30.80 29.01 -4.48
CA GLY A 744 29.99 29.75 -5.44
C GLY A 744 30.29 29.39 -6.90
N GLN A 745 30.85 28.20 -7.15
CA GLN A 745 31.14 27.68 -8.49
C GLN A 745 30.03 26.75 -9.02
N GLY A 746 29.09 26.34 -8.16
CA GLY A 746 27.86 25.68 -8.58
C GLY A 746 26.87 26.66 -9.22
N SER A 747 25.95 26.15 -10.02
CA SER A 747 24.91 26.96 -10.68
C SER A 747 23.78 27.42 -9.75
N ILE A 748 23.67 26.82 -8.56
CA ILE A 748 22.63 27.11 -7.58
C ILE A 748 22.94 28.40 -6.81
N VAL A 749 21.99 29.35 -6.81
CA VAL A 749 22.09 30.62 -6.08
C VAL A 749 20.81 30.86 -5.26
N ALA A 750 20.95 31.56 -4.13
CA ALA A 750 19.81 32.04 -3.35
C ALA A 750 18.99 33.06 -4.14
N SER A 751 17.66 32.95 -4.10
CA SER A 751 16.72 33.90 -4.71
C SER A 751 15.65 34.32 -3.71
N ASP A 752 15.01 35.46 -3.99
CA ASP A 752 13.79 35.91 -3.33
C ASP A 752 12.50 35.39 -4.00
N GLY A 753 12.63 34.62 -5.08
CA GLY A 753 11.54 33.95 -5.80
C GLY A 753 11.04 34.69 -7.05
N ARG A 754 11.66 35.81 -7.43
CA ARG A 754 11.27 36.61 -8.60
C ARG A 754 12.12 36.28 -9.82
N THR A 755 11.54 35.64 -10.84
CA THR A 755 12.21 35.38 -12.12
C THR A 755 12.16 36.56 -13.10
N LEU A 756 11.33 37.57 -12.83
CA LEU A 756 11.25 38.85 -13.56
C LEU A 756 11.76 40.02 -12.71
N PRO A 757 12.20 41.15 -13.33
CA PRO A 757 12.65 42.34 -12.60
C PRO A 757 11.65 42.83 -11.58
N ALA A 758 12.15 43.43 -10.49
CA ALA A 758 11.36 43.96 -9.38
C ALA A 758 10.12 44.78 -9.83
N TYR A 759 10.33 45.72 -10.76
CA TYR A 759 9.28 46.60 -11.30
C TYR A 759 8.15 45.83 -12.00
N VAL A 760 8.51 44.80 -12.78
CA VAL A 760 7.57 43.94 -13.49
C VAL A 760 6.79 43.07 -12.50
N SER A 761 7.48 42.43 -11.56
CA SER A 761 6.84 41.59 -10.52
C SER A 761 5.81 42.37 -9.68
N ALA A 762 6.09 43.64 -9.38
CA ALA A 762 5.18 44.52 -8.64
C ALA A 762 3.95 44.93 -9.47
N ALA A 763 4.10 45.18 -10.78
CA ALA A 763 2.97 45.44 -11.66
C ALA A 763 2.10 44.18 -11.83
N ALA A 764 2.74 43.03 -12.04
CA ALA A 764 2.08 41.73 -12.21
C ALA A 764 1.32 41.25 -10.96
N SER A 765 1.76 41.60 -9.75
CA SER A 765 1.00 41.29 -8.53
C SER A 765 -0.32 42.07 -8.43
N THR A 766 -0.44 43.21 -9.13
CA THR A 766 -1.68 44.00 -9.23
C THR A 766 -2.55 43.56 -10.40
N ASN A 767 -1.94 43.23 -11.54
CA ASN A 767 -2.63 42.68 -12.71
C ASN A 767 -1.86 41.46 -13.27
N PRO A 768 -2.25 40.23 -12.90
CA PRO A 768 -1.58 39.01 -13.36
C PRO A 768 -1.67 38.73 -14.87
N ALA A 769 -2.59 39.37 -15.59
CA ALA A 769 -2.75 39.17 -17.04
C ALA A 769 -1.66 39.87 -17.87
N LEU A 770 -0.89 40.79 -17.27
CA LEU A 770 0.21 41.50 -17.92
C LEU A 770 1.28 40.51 -18.39
N ALA A 771 1.67 40.65 -19.67
CA ALA A 771 2.76 39.92 -20.27
C ALA A 771 4.06 40.74 -20.34
N THR A 772 5.17 40.02 -20.25
CA THR A 772 6.53 40.50 -20.53
C THR A 772 7.12 39.71 -21.68
N LEU A 773 7.54 40.39 -22.74
CA LEU A 773 8.30 39.79 -23.82
C LEU A 773 9.78 39.75 -23.43
N ILE A 774 10.29 38.56 -23.15
CA ILE A 774 11.72 38.33 -22.88
C ILE A 774 12.42 38.05 -24.21
N VAL A 775 13.48 38.82 -24.46
CA VAL A 775 14.31 38.79 -25.66
C VAL A 775 15.73 38.41 -25.22
N THR A 776 16.25 37.29 -25.72
CA THR A 776 17.59 36.79 -25.36
C THR A 776 18.44 36.60 -26.62
N PRO A 777 19.55 37.35 -26.79
CA PRO A 777 20.50 37.14 -27.89
C PRO A 777 21.14 35.75 -27.82
N GLN A 778 21.22 35.06 -28.96
CA GLN A 778 21.71 33.69 -29.09
C GLN A 778 23.14 33.61 -29.67
N PRO A 779 23.89 32.51 -29.44
CA PRO A 779 25.30 32.38 -29.85
C PRO A 779 25.56 32.58 -31.34
N ASP A 780 24.59 32.21 -32.18
CA ASP A 780 24.56 32.29 -33.65
C ASP A 780 24.23 33.68 -34.21
N GLY A 781 24.12 34.71 -33.35
CA GLY A 781 23.67 36.04 -33.73
C GLY A 781 22.16 36.16 -33.99
N GLY A 782 21.40 35.09 -33.72
CA GLY A 782 19.95 35.08 -33.64
C GLY A 782 19.44 35.61 -32.30
N VAL A 783 18.13 35.52 -32.11
CA VAL A 783 17.43 36.00 -30.91
C VAL A 783 16.29 35.04 -30.59
N SER A 784 16.23 34.54 -29.36
CA SER A 784 15.05 33.83 -28.87
C SER A 784 14.11 34.80 -28.18
N ALA A 785 12.82 34.73 -28.52
CA ALA A 785 11.78 35.52 -27.91
C ALA A 785 10.75 34.62 -27.22
N ARG A 786 10.31 35.00 -26.02
CA ARG A 786 9.27 34.27 -25.28
C ARG A 786 8.42 35.23 -24.46
N ILE A 787 7.13 34.94 -24.36
CA ILE A 787 6.21 35.69 -23.51
C ILE A 787 6.09 35.00 -22.15
N VAL A 788 6.17 35.79 -21.08
CA VAL A 788 5.96 35.34 -19.70
C VAL A 788 4.90 36.22 -19.07
N ARG A 789 3.84 35.61 -18.51
CA ARG A 789 2.74 36.33 -17.84
C ARG A 789 2.90 36.30 -16.32
N GLY A 790 2.24 37.24 -15.65
CA GLY A 790 2.22 37.30 -14.20
C GLY A 790 3.61 37.51 -13.59
N VAL A 791 3.87 36.85 -12.46
CA VAL A 791 5.08 37.07 -11.65
C VAL A 791 6.36 36.48 -12.24
N GLY A 792 6.26 35.60 -13.24
CA GLY A 792 7.40 35.04 -13.96
C GLY A 792 7.28 33.54 -14.27
N ASP A 793 8.37 32.95 -14.75
CA ASP A 793 8.48 31.50 -14.93
C ASP A 793 8.47 30.76 -13.59
N THR A 794 7.72 29.66 -13.50
CA THR A 794 7.75 28.72 -12.37
C THR A 794 8.06 27.29 -12.84
N LEU A 795 8.62 26.47 -11.94
CA LEU A 795 9.02 25.08 -12.26
C LEU A 795 7.84 24.14 -12.51
N ASP A 796 6.71 24.36 -11.82
CA ASP A 796 5.50 23.55 -11.95
C ASP A 796 4.69 23.85 -13.22
N ASN A 797 4.85 25.05 -13.80
CA ASN A 797 4.23 25.45 -15.08
C ASN A 797 5.13 25.17 -16.30
N GLN A 798 6.19 24.36 -16.18
CA GLN A 798 6.96 23.93 -17.36
C GLN A 798 6.18 22.88 -18.18
N SER A 799 6.56 22.70 -19.45
CA SER A 799 5.95 21.68 -20.31
C SER A 799 6.87 21.11 -21.39
N THR A 800 7.13 19.80 -21.31
CA THR A 800 7.80 19.02 -22.37
C THR A 800 7.10 19.14 -23.73
N ILE A 801 5.79 19.35 -23.75
CA ILE A 801 4.98 19.51 -24.97
C ILE A 801 5.41 20.73 -25.81
N LEU A 802 5.97 21.76 -25.17
CA LEU A 802 6.53 22.95 -25.82
C LEU A 802 8.02 22.79 -26.11
N THR A 803 8.81 22.31 -25.13
CA THR A 803 10.27 22.21 -25.28
C THR A 803 10.72 21.11 -26.25
N THR A 804 9.82 20.23 -26.67
CA THR A 804 10.00 19.23 -27.74
C THR A 804 9.25 19.57 -29.03
N GLY A 805 8.78 20.81 -29.19
CA GLY A 805 8.03 21.25 -30.37
C GLY A 805 8.93 21.46 -31.60
N GLU A 806 8.72 20.65 -32.65
CA GLU A 806 9.48 20.76 -33.91
C GLU A 806 8.92 21.80 -34.90
N ASN A 807 7.64 22.20 -34.74
CA ASN A 807 6.96 23.12 -35.65
C ASN A 807 6.53 24.38 -34.91
N LEU A 808 6.76 25.54 -35.53
CA LEU A 808 6.18 26.82 -35.09
C LEU A 808 4.65 26.75 -35.16
N THR A 809 3.97 27.19 -34.11
CA THR A 809 2.53 27.49 -34.19
C THR A 809 2.32 28.88 -34.78
N SER A 810 1.10 29.17 -35.25
CA SER A 810 0.72 30.52 -35.72
C SER A 810 1.04 31.63 -34.71
N ASN A 811 1.06 31.30 -33.43
CA ASN A 811 1.29 32.24 -32.35
C ASN A 811 2.79 32.38 -32.04
N ASP A 812 3.59 31.32 -32.24
CA ASP A 812 5.05 31.42 -32.24
C ASP A 812 5.54 32.25 -33.44
N GLU A 813 4.90 32.12 -34.60
CA GLU A 813 5.14 32.99 -35.77
C GLU A 813 4.86 34.46 -35.46
N GLN A 814 3.74 34.78 -34.80
CA GLN A 814 3.41 36.15 -34.35
C GLN A 814 4.45 36.70 -33.35
N VAL A 815 4.83 35.94 -32.33
CA VAL A 815 5.82 36.36 -31.33
C VAL A 815 7.21 36.53 -31.98
N THR A 816 7.58 35.65 -32.91
CA THR A 816 8.83 35.73 -33.67
C THR A 816 8.86 36.97 -34.57
N ALA A 817 7.77 37.24 -35.29
CA ALA A 817 7.65 38.43 -36.14
C ALA A 817 7.69 39.73 -35.31
N LEU A 818 6.99 39.77 -34.17
CA LEU A 818 7.04 40.91 -33.24
C LEU A 818 8.46 41.15 -32.73
N ALA A 819 9.13 40.12 -32.21
CA ALA A 819 10.46 40.26 -31.64
C ALA A 819 11.51 40.62 -32.70
N GLY A 820 11.46 40.02 -33.89
CA GLY A 820 12.35 40.36 -35.00
C GLY A 820 12.21 41.82 -35.45
N ASN A 821 10.99 42.35 -35.49
CA ASN A 821 10.71 43.75 -35.81
C ASN A 821 11.04 44.73 -34.66
N LEU A 822 10.99 44.30 -33.40
CA LEU A 822 11.40 45.12 -32.24
C LEU A 822 12.92 45.22 -32.07
N VAL A 823 13.65 44.17 -32.46
CA VAL A 823 15.12 44.05 -32.30
C VAL A 823 15.89 44.57 -33.53
N SER A 824 15.18 44.89 -34.61
CA SER A 824 15.72 45.51 -35.82
C SER A 824 15.17 46.92 -36.00
N GLN A 825 15.99 47.87 -36.46
CA GLN A 825 15.49 49.18 -36.83
C GLN A 825 14.66 49.09 -38.11
N GLY A 826 13.38 49.44 -38.05
CA GLY A 826 12.43 49.34 -39.16
C GLY A 826 11.17 50.17 -38.93
N GLY A 827 10.34 50.31 -39.97
CA GLY A 827 9.09 51.07 -39.95
C GLY A 827 7.86 50.26 -39.52
N TYR A 828 8.04 49.16 -38.79
CA TYR A 828 6.94 48.34 -38.25
C TYR A 828 6.33 49.04 -37.03
N ASP A 829 4.99 49.08 -36.95
CA ASP A 829 4.30 49.55 -35.75
C ASP A 829 3.99 48.34 -34.83
N PRO A 830 4.65 48.22 -33.66
CA PRO A 830 4.43 47.12 -32.73
C PRO A 830 3.21 47.34 -31.83
N ALA A 831 2.63 48.54 -31.76
CA ALA A 831 1.54 48.86 -30.84
C ALA A 831 0.33 47.91 -30.90
N PRO A 832 -0.24 47.56 -32.07
CA PRO A 832 -1.41 46.67 -32.12
C PRO A 832 -1.06 45.26 -31.62
N THR A 833 0.09 44.69 -32.02
CA THR A 833 0.49 43.33 -31.60
C THR A 833 0.88 43.28 -30.12
N LEU A 834 1.51 44.33 -29.58
CA LEU A 834 1.80 44.44 -28.14
C LEU A 834 0.51 44.51 -27.32
N SER A 835 -0.48 45.27 -27.79
CA SER A 835 -1.79 45.38 -27.13
C SER A 835 -2.57 44.06 -27.17
N GLU A 836 -2.67 43.42 -28.34
CA GLU A 836 -3.37 42.13 -28.56
C GLU A 836 -2.77 40.99 -27.73
N LEU A 837 -1.43 40.93 -27.61
CA LEU A 837 -0.76 39.91 -26.79
C LEU A 837 -0.75 40.27 -25.29
N GLY A 838 -1.17 41.48 -24.91
CA GLY A 838 -1.16 41.98 -23.53
C GLY A 838 0.24 42.32 -23.00
N VAL A 839 1.21 42.57 -23.88
CA VAL A 839 2.63 42.80 -23.54
C VAL A 839 2.84 44.25 -23.09
N GLN A 840 2.95 44.46 -21.79
CA GLN A 840 3.24 45.77 -21.19
C GLN A 840 4.76 46.04 -21.10
N TYR A 841 5.58 44.99 -21.06
CA TYR A 841 7.02 45.08 -20.82
C TYR A 841 7.84 44.31 -21.84
N VAL A 842 9.00 44.85 -22.21
CA VAL A 842 10.01 44.16 -23.03
C VAL A 842 11.32 44.11 -22.25
N LEU A 843 11.87 42.92 -22.05
CA LEU A 843 13.09 42.67 -21.29
C LEU A 843 14.17 42.12 -22.23
N LEU A 844 15.25 42.87 -22.44
CA LEU A 844 16.45 42.35 -23.11
C LEU A 844 17.34 41.69 -22.07
N SER A 845 17.29 40.36 -22.01
CA SER A 845 18.15 39.56 -21.14
C SER A 845 19.61 39.56 -21.64
N PRO A 846 20.59 39.29 -20.76
CA PRO A 846 21.96 39.06 -21.18
C PRO A 846 22.07 37.99 -22.27
N ALA A 847 23.02 38.16 -23.20
CA ALA A 847 23.32 37.18 -24.23
C ALA A 847 23.54 35.77 -23.63
N PHE A 848 22.94 34.76 -24.26
CA PHE A 848 23.05 33.37 -23.85
C PHE A 848 24.52 32.91 -23.92
N VAL A 849 24.90 32.04 -22.99
CA VAL A 849 26.26 31.49 -22.87
C VAL A 849 26.14 29.98 -22.75
N GLU A 850 26.79 29.25 -23.66
CA GLU A 850 26.88 27.80 -23.57
C GLU A 850 27.75 27.37 -22.37
N PRO A 851 27.51 26.17 -21.79
CA PRO A 851 28.36 25.64 -20.73
C PRO A 851 29.84 25.59 -21.15
N ASP A 852 30.74 26.03 -20.27
CA ASP A 852 32.19 26.17 -20.50
C ASP A 852 32.61 27.06 -21.70
N ALA A 853 31.69 27.81 -22.31
CA ALA A 853 31.98 28.75 -23.39
C ALA A 853 32.11 30.21 -22.91
N GLN A 854 32.84 31.02 -23.66
CA GLN A 854 32.79 32.48 -23.54
C GLN A 854 31.62 33.03 -24.38
N ARG A 855 31.09 34.20 -24.03
CA ARG A 855 30.05 34.89 -24.83
C ARG A 855 30.51 35.04 -26.28
N SER A 856 29.69 34.61 -27.24
CA SER A 856 30.06 34.78 -28.64
C SER A 856 30.10 36.28 -29.01
N PRO A 857 31.01 36.70 -29.90
CA PRO A 857 31.01 38.06 -30.43
C PRO A 857 29.68 38.41 -31.13
N GLU A 858 29.08 37.44 -31.80
CA GLU A 858 27.82 37.56 -32.56
C GLU A 858 26.60 37.80 -31.64
N ALA A 859 26.52 37.09 -30.51
CA ALA A 859 25.50 37.35 -29.49
C ALA A 859 25.68 38.73 -28.85
N THR A 860 26.93 39.17 -28.67
CA THR A 860 27.25 40.49 -28.10
C THR A 860 26.89 41.64 -29.06
N THR A 861 27.20 41.53 -30.36
CA THR A 861 26.78 42.52 -31.37
C THR A 861 25.27 42.52 -31.60
N THR A 862 24.61 41.37 -31.40
CA THR A 862 23.15 41.27 -31.47
C THR A 862 22.49 41.91 -30.24
N SER A 863 23.05 41.74 -29.05
CA SER A 863 22.62 42.43 -27.83
C SER A 863 22.70 43.96 -27.95
N SER A 864 23.80 44.51 -28.47
CA SER A 864 23.94 45.97 -28.61
C SER A 864 23.02 46.55 -29.69
N ARG A 865 22.86 45.84 -30.81
CA ARG A 865 21.89 46.15 -31.86
C ARG A 865 20.45 46.11 -31.36
N ALA A 866 20.09 45.12 -30.55
CA ALA A 866 18.76 45.01 -29.93
C ALA A 866 18.45 46.19 -29.01
N SER A 867 19.38 46.57 -28.14
CA SER A 867 19.21 47.76 -27.27
C SER A 867 18.99 49.02 -28.12
N ALA A 868 19.83 49.26 -29.13
CA ALA A 868 19.72 50.44 -29.98
C ALA A 868 18.45 50.47 -30.86
N ALA A 869 17.85 49.33 -31.17
CA ALA A 869 16.56 49.25 -31.83
C ALA A 869 15.40 49.58 -30.86
N LEU A 870 15.40 48.97 -29.66
CA LEU A 870 14.39 49.21 -28.63
C LEU A 870 14.40 50.66 -28.14
N ASP A 871 15.58 51.25 -27.94
CA ASP A 871 15.75 52.68 -27.57
C ASP A 871 15.31 53.65 -28.67
N SER A 872 15.21 53.20 -29.92
CA SER A 872 14.73 54.01 -31.05
C SER A 872 13.23 53.90 -31.31
N SER A 873 12.51 53.03 -30.58
CA SER A 873 11.08 52.82 -30.76
C SER A 873 10.27 53.96 -30.11
N PRO A 874 9.40 54.67 -30.85
CA PRO A 874 8.57 55.75 -30.29
C PRO A 874 7.43 55.25 -29.40
N VAL A 875 7.24 53.93 -29.30
CA VAL A 875 6.15 53.25 -28.59
C VAL A 875 6.62 52.64 -27.25
N LEU A 876 7.94 52.61 -27.00
CA LEU A 876 8.55 52.00 -25.82
C LEU A 876 9.29 53.06 -24.97
N ALA A 877 8.91 53.20 -23.71
CA ALA A 877 9.66 53.96 -22.72
C ALA A 877 10.77 53.09 -22.11
N HIS A 878 12.03 53.49 -22.27
CA HIS A 878 13.17 52.85 -21.60
C HIS A 878 13.13 53.12 -20.09
N ILE A 879 13.01 52.06 -19.28
CA ILE A 879 13.02 52.15 -17.81
C ILE A 879 14.46 52.17 -17.29
N GLY A 880 15.30 51.24 -17.75
CA GLY A 880 16.69 51.13 -17.30
C GLY A 880 17.23 49.72 -17.17
N PRO A 881 18.52 49.58 -16.79
CA PRO A 881 19.13 48.31 -16.45
C PRO A 881 18.56 47.76 -15.14
N THR A 882 18.36 46.45 -15.09
CA THR A 882 17.88 45.68 -13.94
C THR A 882 18.82 44.50 -13.66
N ASP A 883 18.57 43.78 -12.57
CA ASP A 883 19.25 42.53 -12.21
C ASP A 883 19.08 41.41 -13.26
N ARG A 884 18.03 41.46 -14.09
CA ARG A 884 17.73 40.44 -15.12
C ARG A 884 17.98 40.90 -16.58
N GLY A 885 18.49 42.10 -16.80
CA GLY A 885 18.67 42.72 -18.13
C GLY A 885 18.14 44.14 -18.23
N THR A 886 18.05 44.71 -19.42
CA THR A 886 17.50 46.07 -19.63
C THR A 886 16.00 46.00 -19.89
N LEU A 887 15.23 46.91 -19.30
CA LEU A 887 13.76 46.89 -19.32
C LEU A 887 13.19 48.12 -20.03
N TRP A 888 12.20 47.87 -20.91
CA TRP A 888 11.36 48.88 -21.55
C TRP A 888 9.88 48.60 -21.22
N ARG A 889 9.06 49.64 -21.29
CA ARG A 889 7.61 49.59 -21.07
C ARG A 889 6.86 50.13 -22.28
N PHE A 890 5.82 49.40 -22.70
CA PHE A 890 4.82 49.88 -23.66
C PHE A 890 3.90 50.89 -22.95
N GLU A 891 3.76 52.08 -23.53
CA GLU A 891 2.93 53.17 -22.98
C GLU A 891 1.45 53.10 -23.42
N GLY A 892 1.10 52.24 -24.38
CA GLY A 892 -0.28 52.05 -24.82
C GLY A 892 -1.14 51.22 -23.87
N GLU A 893 -2.45 51.26 -24.09
CA GLU A 893 -3.39 50.36 -23.42
C GLU A 893 -3.21 48.92 -23.94
N THR A 894 -3.30 47.95 -23.04
CA THR A 894 -3.20 46.52 -23.34
C THR A 894 -4.56 45.85 -23.16
N ASP A 895 -5.01 45.10 -24.16
CA ASP A 895 -6.23 44.28 -24.08
C ASP A 895 -5.98 43.00 -23.26
N ALA A 896 -5.62 43.18 -21.99
CA ALA A 896 -5.30 42.13 -21.04
C ALA A 896 -6.56 41.40 -20.53
N THR A 897 -7.33 40.79 -21.44
CA THR A 897 -8.43 39.91 -21.07
C THR A 897 -7.89 38.68 -20.33
N ALA A 898 -8.48 38.38 -19.16
CA ALA A 898 -7.91 37.45 -18.19
C ALA A 898 -7.60 36.05 -18.74
N ALA A 899 -6.54 35.44 -18.21
CA ALA A 899 -5.97 34.13 -18.57
C ALA A 899 -6.84 32.89 -18.24
N VAL A 900 -8.16 32.99 -18.40
CA VAL A 900 -9.10 31.87 -18.26
C VAL A 900 -9.29 31.21 -19.61
N GLY A 901 -8.40 30.28 -19.95
CA GLY A 901 -8.53 29.49 -21.17
C GLY A 901 -9.74 28.55 -21.19
N PRO A 902 -10.05 27.97 -22.36
CA PRO A 902 -11.22 27.13 -22.55
C PRO A 902 -11.21 25.88 -21.65
N SER A 903 -12.34 25.59 -21.02
CA SER A 903 -12.50 24.42 -20.16
C SER A 903 -12.47 23.11 -20.98
N SER A 904 -11.52 22.24 -20.68
CA SER A 904 -11.43 20.92 -21.30
C SER A 904 -12.37 19.91 -20.61
N PRO A 905 -13.12 19.08 -21.35
CA PRO A 905 -13.92 17.99 -20.76
C PRO A 905 -13.07 16.88 -20.13
N PHE A 906 -11.75 16.85 -20.37
CA PHE A 906 -10.84 15.85 -19.82
C PHE A 906 -10.26 16.22 -18.45
N SER A 907 -10.38 17.46 -17.99
CA SER A 907 -9.77 17.93 -16.73
C SER A 907 -10.26 17.13 -15.52
N THR A 908 -11.56 17.15 -15.25
CA THR A 908 -12.16 16.46 -14.10
C THR A 908 -12.02 14.93 -14.17
N PRO A 909 -12.28 14.24 -15.31
CA PRO A 909 -12.13 12.78 -15.40
C PRO A 909 -10.71 12.29 -15.16
N VAL A 910 -9.67 13.01 -15.63
CA VAL A 910 -8.27 12.67 -15.39
C VAL A 910 -7.94 12.74 -13.89
N LEU A 911 -8.32 13.84 -13.22
CA LEU A 911 -8.09 14.02 -11.78
C LEU A 911 -8.84 12.99 -10.93
N ILE A 912 -10.08 12.64 -11.29
CA ILE A 912 -10.84 11.55 -10.63
C ILE A 912 -10.13 10.20 -10.83
N GLY A 913 -9.64 9.92 -12.04
CA GLY A 913 -8.89 8.70 -12.33
C GLY A 913 -7.62 8.57 -11.48
N TRP A 914 -6.85 9.65 -11.37
CA TRP A 914 -5.67 9.72 -10.50
C TRP A 914 -6.05 9.53 -9.03
N ALA A 915 -7.05 10.24 -8.52
CA ALA A 915 -7.51 10.13 -7.14
C ALA A 915 -7.93 8.69 -6.77
N ILE A 916 -8.61 7.98 -7.69
CA ILE A 916 -8.98 6.58 -7.50
C ILE A 916 -7.74 5.67 -7.45
N VAL A 917 -6.83 5.78 -8.43
CA VAL A 917 -5.66 4.88 -8.53
C VAL A 917 -4.68 5.10 -7.37
N PHE A 918 -4.31 6.35 -7.08
CA PHE A 918 -3.43 6.68 -5.97
C PHE A 918 -4.11 6.49 -4.61
N GLY A 919 -5.43 6.70 -4.50
CA GLY A 919 -6.21 6.37 -3.31
C GLY A 919 -6.19 4.86 -3.00
N PHE A 920 -6.31 3.99 -4.01
CA PHE A 920 -6.13 2.55 -3.84
C PHE A 920 -4.69 2.18 -3.48
N ALA A 921 -3.68 2.81 -4.08
CA ALA A 921 -2.28 2.59 -3.73
C ALA A 921 -1.99 3.00 -2.27
N LEU A 922 -2.52 4.13 -1.80
CA LEU A 922 -2.41 4.59 -0.41
C LEU A 922 -3.12 3.63 0.56
N LEU A 923 -4.34 3.19 0.25
CA LEU A 923 -5.05 2.17 1.06
C LEU A 923 -4.31 0.82 1.11
N LEU A 924 -3.56 0.47 0.05
CA LEU A 924 -2.70 -0.71 0.03
C LEU A 924 -1.38 -0.50 0.77
N SER A 925 -0.80 0.71 0.80
CA SER A 925 0.47 0.99 1.47
C SER A 925 0.37 0.99 3.01
N VAL A 926 -0.73 1.48 3.59
CA VAL A 926 -0.91 1.59 5.06
C VAL A 926 -0.72 0.23 5.76
N PRO A 927 0.24 0.08 6.69
CA PRO A 927 0.52 -1.21 7.34
C PRO A 927 -0.58 -1.58 8.35
N THR A 928 -1.16 -2.78 8.20
CA THR A 928 -2.09 -3.38 9.18
C THR A 928 -1.34 -4.34 10.11
N ALA A 929 -1.89 -4.59 11.31
CA ALA A 929 -1.31 -5.54 12.27
C ALA A 929 -1.02 -6.93 11.66
N ALA A 930 -1.95 -7.45 10.84
CA ALA A 930 -1.74 -8.71 10.11
C ALA A 930 -0.58 -8.64 9.10
N SER A 931 -0.41 -7.51 8.41
CA SER A 931 0.71 -7.32 7.47
C SER A 931 2.06 -7.08 8.16
N ARG A 932 2.07 -6.59 9.41
CA ARG A 932 3.29 -6.47 10.24
C ARG A 932 3.77 -7.86 10.68
N ARG A 933 2.89 -8.67 11.28
CA ARG A 933 3.18 -10.08 11.63
C ARG A 933 3.67 -10.91 10.44
N ALA A 934 2.96 -10.86 9.32
CA ALA A 934 3.39 -11.55 8.09
C ALA A 934 4.71 -11.01 7.48
N ALA A 935 5.17 -9.82 7.88
CA ALA A 935 6.49 -9.31 7.52
C ALA A 935 7.58 -9.69 8.54
N GLU A 936 7.23 -9.88 9.81
CA GLU A 936 8.08 -10.45 10.87
C GLU A 936 8.41 -11.91 10.60
N GLU A 937 7.45 -12.71 10.09
CA GLU A 937 7.63 -14.08 9.61
C GLU A 937 8.61 -14.23 8.41
N SER A 938 9.22 -13.15 7.90
CA SER A 938 10.09 -13.19 6.72
C SER A 938 11.42 -12.42 6.91
N PRO A 939 12.55 -12.95 6.41
CA PRO A 939 13.85 -12.28 6.56
C PRO A 939 13.88 -10.94 5.81
N ARG A 940 14.55 -9.92 6.38
CA ARG A 940 14.70 -8.60 5.74
C ARG A 940 15.50 -8.69 4.45
N THR A 941 16.61 -9.44 4.52
CA THR A 941 17.51 -9.68 3.42
C THR A 941 16.85 -10.52 2.32
N VAL A 942 17.02 -10.09 1.07
CA VAL A 942 16.43 -10.73 -0.10
C VAL A 942 17.46 -11.69 -0.71
N GLY A 943 17.00 -12.86 -1.17
CA GLY A 943 17.86 -13.84 -1.84
C GLY A 943 18.75 -14.69 -0.94
N ARG A 944 18.80 -14.45 0.38
CA ARG A 944 19.36 -15.42 1.33
C ARG A 944 18.40 -16.61 1.37
N ARG A 945 18.86 -17.82 1.02
CA ARG A 945 18.06 -19.03 1.22
C ARG A 945 17.92 -19.22 2.72
N ASP A 946 16.69 -19.30 3.21
CA ASP A 946 16.44 -19.80 4.55
C ASP A 946 17.09 -21.18 4.65
N VAL A 947 17.97 -21.36 5.63
CA VAL A 947 18.14 -22.68 6.22
C VAL A 947 16.84 -22.93 6.96
N ARG A 948 15.81 -23.35 6.22
CA ARG A 948 14.72 -24.11 6.79
C ARG A 948 15.38 -25.36 7.34
N GLU A 949 15.72 -25.31 8.63
CA GLU A 949 15.73 -26.52 9.43
C GLU A 949 14.41 -27.21 9.13
N ARG A 950 14.48 -28.32 8.38
CA ARG A 950 13.31 -29.16 8.17
C ARG A 950 12.86 -29.51 9.57
N PRO A 951 11.58 -29.28 9.96
CA PRO A 951 11.13 -29.58 11.31
C PRO A 951 11.57 -31.01 11.62
N ARG A 952 12.44 -31.15 12.63
CA ARG A 952 13.04 -32.42 13.02
C ARG A 952 11.90 -33.42 13.09
N ARG A 953 11.93 -34.45 12.23
CA ARG A 953 10.88 -35.46 12.23
C ARG A 953 10.91 -36.11 13.61
N LEU A 954 9.96 -35.73 14.46
CA LEU A 954 9.80 -36.31 15.79
C LEU A 954 9.86 -37.82 15.64
N THR A 955 10.84 -38.40 16.31
CA THR A 955 11.11 -39.82 16.39
C THR A 955 9.91 -40.55 16.98
N ARG A 956 9.86 -41.87 16.82
CA ARG A 956 8.75 -42.66 17.37
C ARG A 956 8.67 -42.56 18.90
N ALA A 957 9.79 -42.29 19.58
CA ALA A 957 9.87 -42.01 21.01
C ALA A 957 9.27 -40.64 21.36
N GLU A 958 9.77 -39.54 20.77
CA GLU A 958 9.28 -38.18 21.04
C GLU A 958 7.77 -38.02 20.75
N ARG A 959 7.21 -38.79 19.81
CA ARG A 959 5.75 -38.83 19.56
C ARG A 959 4.96 -39.65 20.57
N ALA A 960 5.57 -40.66 21.18
CA ALA A 960 4.93 -41.45 22.22
C ALA A 960 4.93 -40.69 23.55
N GLU A 961 6.02 -39.96 23.83
CA GLU A 961 6.17 -39.05 24.96
C GLU A 961 5.12 -37.93 24.94
N LEU A 962 5.03 -37.16 23.83
CA LEU A 962 3.97 -36.16 23.63
C LEU A 962 2.54 -36.71 23.69
N LYS A 963 2.34 -38.01 23.42
CA LYS A 963 1.03 -38.66 23.54
C LYS A 963 0.74 -39.06 24.99
N ALA A 964 1.74 -39.53 25.72
CA ALA A 964 1.64 -39.83 27.15
C ALA A 964 1.41 -38.56 27.98
N ASP A 965 2.10 -37.46 27.65
CA ASP A 965 1.90 -36.16 28.30
C ASP A 965 0.47 -35.65 28.09
N ALA A 966 -0.06 -35.74 26.86
CA ALA A 966 -1.43 -35.36 26.55
C ALA A 966 -2.48 -36.28 27.21
N GLU A 967 -2.18 -37.57 27.37
CA GLU A 967 -3.04 -38.52 28.11
C GLU A 967 -3.02 -38.25 29.62
N ALA A 968 -1.88 -37.80 30.17
CA ALA A 968 -1.74 -37.40 31.57
C ALA A 968 -2.41 -36.05 31.86
N GLU A 969 -2.28 -35.05 30.97
CA GLU A 969 -3.06 -33.80 31.08
C GLU A 969 -4.57 -34.08 31.00
N ALA A 970 -5.00 -35.00 30.13
CA ALA A 970 -6.40 -35.41 30.02
C ALA A 970 -6.90 -36.14 31.28
N SER A 971 -6.11 -37.01 31.90
CA SER A 971 -6.50 -37.66 33.16
C SER A 971 -6.54 -36.66 34.32
N LEU A 972 -5.58 -35.74 34.41
CA LEU A 972 -5.55 -34.69 35.43
C LEU A 972 -6.75 -33.74 35.28
N ALA A 973 -7.12 -33.36 34.05
CA ALA A 973 -8.31 -32.56 33.79
C ALA A 973 -9.61 -33.29 34.17
N ALA A 974 -9.68 -34.62 33.98
CA ALA A 974 -10.81 -35.44 34.41
C ALA A 974 -10.87 -35.59 35.94
N GLU A 975 -9.73 -35.70 36.62
CA GLU A 975 -9.61 -35.77 38.07
C GLU A 975 -10.04 -34.44 38.73
N ILE A 976 -9.57 -33.30 38.21
CA ILE A 976 -10.01 -31.95 38.63
C ILE A 976 -11.52 -31.76 38.42
N ALA A 977 -12.08 -32.26 37.31
CA ALA A 977 -13.51 -32.21 37.06
C ALA A 977 -14.32 -33.10 38.03
N HIS A 978 -13.76 -34.24 38.44
CA HIS A 978 -14.39 -35.12 39.43
C HIS A 978 -14.37 -34.52 40.83
N ASP A 979 -13.25 -33.93 41.26
CA ASP A 979 -13.15 -33.24 42.54
C ASP A 979 -14.11 -32.05 42.63
N ALA A 980 -14.29 -31.29 41.54
CA ALA A 980 -15.29 -30.24 41.45
C ALA A 980 -16.73 -30.76 41.62
N GLU A 981 -17.11 -31.89 40.99
CA GLU A 981 -18.41 -32.53 41.23
C GLU A 981 -18.58 -33.04 42.67
N VAL A 982 -17.49 -33.39 43.36
CA VAL A 982 -17.50 -33.84 44.75
C VAL A 982 -17.63 -32.66 45.73
N GLU A 983 -17.08 -31.48 45.43
CA GLU A 983 -17.36 -30.24 46.18
C GLU A 983 -18.80 -29.77 45.99
N ASP A 984 -19.30 -29.67 44.74
CA ASP A 984 -20.70 -29.29 44.45
C ASP A 984 -21.69 -30.22 45.19
N ARG A 985 -21.39 -31.52 45.26
CA ARG A 985 -22.21 -32.50 46.00
C ARG A 985 -22.12 -32.33 47.52
N LYS A 986 -21.02 -31.83 48.07
CA LYS A 986 -20.90 -31.52 49.52
C LYS A 986 -21.66 -30.25 49.88
N GLU A 987 -21.58 -29.20 49.05
CA GLU A 987 -22.38 -27.98 49.26
C GLU A 987 -23.89 -28.26 49.12
N ALA A 988 -24.29 -29.08 48.16
CA ALA A 988 -25.70 -29.49 47.99
C ALA A 988 -26.28 -30.26 49.19
N VAL A 989 -25.45 -30.99 49.96
CA VAL A 989 -25.89 -31.71 51.18
C VAL A 989 -25.99 -30.78 52.39
N ALA A 990 -25.27 -29.67 52.42
CA ALA A 990 -25.35 -28.67 53.49
C ALA A 990 -26.60 -27.77 53.41
N ALA A 991 -27.32 -27.77 52.28
CA ALA A 991 -28.42 -26.85 51.98
C ALA A 991 -29.82 -27.51 51.97
N THR A 992 -30.24 -28.12 53.08
CA THR A 992 -31.64 -28.56 53.28
C THR A 992 -32.19 -28.03 54.62
N PRO A 993 -33.35 -27.37 54.67
CA PRO A 993 -33.86 -26.75 55.90
C PRO A 993 -34.77 -27.68 56.71
N ASP A 994 -34.43 -27.92 57.98
CA ASP A 994 -35.29 -28.61 58.95
C ASP A 994 -36.25 -27.67 59.68
N ALA A 995 -37.45 -28.19 60.03
CA ALA A 995 -38.51 -27.41 60.68
C ALA A 995 -39.04 -28.05 61.99
N VAL A 996 -38.71 -27.39 63.11
CA VAL A 996 -39.58 -27.13 64.28
C VAL A 996 -39.94 -28.30 65.25
N SER A 997 -39.10 -28.43 66.31
CA SER A 997 -39.48 -28.33 67.76
C SER A 997 -40.35 -29.44 68.44
N PRO A 998 -40.48 -29.51 69.80
CA PRO A 998 -40.07 -28.57 70.87
C PRO A 998 -39.40 -29.15 72.16
N ASN A 999 -39.23 -28.25 73.16
CA ASN A 999 -38.89 -28.43 74.61
C ASN A 999 -37.42 -28.61 75.05
N VAL A 1000 -36.92 -28.01 76.15
CA VAL A 1000 -37.34 -26.82 76.96
C VAL A 1000 -36.19 -26.39 77.92
N GLU A 1001 -36.24 -25.14 78.43
CA GLU A 1001 -35.48 -24.56 79.59
C GLU A 1001 -33.95 -24.26 79.50
N SER A 1002 -33.63 -22.97 79.24
CA SER A 1002 -33.06 -21.93 80.15
C SER A 1002 -31.97 -22.28 81.22
N PRO A 1003 -31.16 -21.31 81.75
CA PRO A 1003 -31.26 -19.84 81.61
C PRO A 1003 -29.92 -19.04 81.41
N GLU A 1004 -30.06 -17.76 81.01
CA GLU A 1004 -29.34 -16.54 81.50
C GLU A 1004 -27.78 -16.43 81.55
N TRP A 1005 -27.13 -15.25 81.62
CA TRP A 1005 -27.42 -13.86 81.17
C TRP A 1005 -26.23 -12.93 81.50
N SER A 1006 -25.64 -12.22 80.52
CA SER A 1006 -25.30 -10.77 80.53
C SER A 1006 -24.37 -10.39 79.35
N ALA A 1007 -24.24 -9.09 79.11
CA ALA A 1007 -23.17 -8.42 78.38
C ALA A 1007 -22.63 -7.28 79.27
N ASP A 1008 -21.41 -6.78 79.03
CA ASP A 1008 -21.14 -5.33 78.97
C ASP A 1008 -19.72 -5.01 78.45
N ALA A 1009 -19.49 -3.74 78.11
CA ALA A 1009 -18.32 -3.23 77.37
C ALA A 1009 -17.11 -2.85 78.25
N VAL A 1010 -15.97 -2.51 77.62
CA VAL A 1010 -15.21 -1.23 77.77
C VAL A 1010 -13.88 -1.27 76.98
N ASP A 1011 -13.39 -0.07 76.61
CA ASP A 1011 -12.17 0.28 75.86
C ASP A 1011 -10.80 -0.14 76.47
N GLU A 1012 -9.75 0.07 75.65
CA GLU A 1012 -8.31 0.38 75.90
C GLU A 1012 -7.79 0.61 77.35
N PRO A 1013 -6.45 0.46 77.67
CA PRO A 1013 -5.29 0.73 76.78
C PRO A 1013 -3.98 -0.10 76.95
N ARG A 1014 -3.07 0.12 75.97
CA ARG A 1014 -1.58 0.22 75.95
C ARG A 1014 -0.61 -0.37 77.01
N SER A 1015 0.61 -0.60 76.50
CA SER A 1015 1.97 -0.51 77.10
C SER A 1015 2.47 -1.68 77.96
N GLU A 1016 3.54 -2.39 77.54
CA GLU A 1016 4.97 -2.26 77.97
C GLU A 1016 5.28 -3.15 79.20
N THR A 1017 6.45 -3.82 79.42
CA THR A 1017 7.74 -3.97 78.69
C THR A 1017 8.57 -5.13 79.33
N GLU A 1018 9.47 -5.79 78.58
CA GLU A 1018 10.61 -6.67 79.02
C GLU A 1018 10.30 -7.95 79.87
N ALA A 1019 11.15 -8.99 80.01
CA ALA A 1019 12.56 -9.24 79.61
C ALA A 1019 12.86 -10.75 79.33
N ASP A 1020 14.03 -11.05 78.74
CA ASP A 1020 14.90 -12.26 78.88
C ASP A 1020 14.33 -13.71 78.66
N ALA A 1021 15.01 -14.68 78.02
CA ALA A 1021 16.45 -14.96 77.87
C ALA A 1021 16.76 -15.95 76.71
N GLN A 1022 18.02 -16.00 76.25
CA GLN A 1022 18.58 -17.02 75.33
C GLN A 1022 19.47 -18.05 76.06
N PRO A 1023 19.87 -19.16 75.39
CA PRO A 1023 21.28 -19.27 74.98
C PRO A 1023 21.52 -19.82 73.55
N GLY A 1024 22.75 -19.67 73.04
CA GLY A 1024 23.21 -20.07 71.68
C GLY A 1024 23.55 -21.56 71.51
N SER A 1025 24.41 -22.00 70.58
CA SER A 1025 25.25 -21.33 69.56
C SER A 1025 25.61 -22.32 68.42
N ASP A 1026 26.13 -21.85 67.27
CA ASP A 1026 27.41 -22.31 66.66
C ASP A 1026 27.64 -21.82 65.20
N SER A 1027 28.75 -21.06 65.06
CA SER A 1027 29.79 -20.99 64.00
C SER A 1027 29.61 -21.64 62.59
N ASP A 1028 30.28 -21.19 61.50
CA ASP A 1028 31.40 -20.23 61.36
C ASP A 1028 31.64 -19.63 59.94
N THR A 1029 32.54 -18.64 59.89
CA THR A 1029 33.46 -18.20 58.79
C THR A 1029 33.01 -17.28 57.61
N ASP A 1030 33.20 -15.97 57.84
CA ASP A 1030 34.31 -15.14 57.29
C ASP A 1030 34.35 -14.75 55.78
N ARG A 1031 33.98 -13.48 55.44
CA ARG A 1031 34.93 -12.37 55.08
C ARG A 1031 34.28 -11.09 54.51
N GLN A 1032 34.69 -9.96 55.09
CA GLN A 1032 34.66 -8.58 54.54
C GLN A 1032 36.15 -8.09 54.43
N PRO A 1033 36.55 -6.85 54.04
CA PRO A 1033 35.86 -5.55 54.25
C PRO A 1033 36.04 -4.43 53.18
N GLY A 1034 35.45 -3.26 53.45
CA GLY A 1034 35.89 -1.95 52.96
C GLY A 1034 35.08 -1.34 51.80
N SER A 1035 34.72 -0.05 51.81
CA SER A 1035 34.93 0.99 52.82
C SER A 1035 33.98 2.19 52.65
N ASP A 1036 33.62 2.83 53.76
CA ASP A 1036 32.80 4.05 53.85
C ASP A 1036 33.49 5.32 53.30
N THR A 1037 32.71 6.36 52.98
CA THR A 1037 32.59 7.60 53.80
C THR A 1037 31.65 8.64 53.16
N ALA A 1038 31.24 9.65 53.94
CA ALA A 1038 30.12 10.56 53.65
C ALA A 1038 30.48 12.06 53.79
N ALA A 1039 29.53 12.91 53.38
CA ALA A 1039 29.22 14.28 53.85
C ALA A 1039 30.29 15.41 53.82
N ASP A 1040 29.93 16.61 53.30
CA ASP A 1040 29.55 17.78 54.14
C ASP A 1040 29.24 19.10 53.36
N ASN A 1041 28.24 19.84 53.89
CA ASN A 1041 27.94 21.29 53.98
C ASN A 1041 28.40 22.39 52.96
N GLU A 1042 27.41 23.19 52.49
CA GLU A 1042 27.17 24.67 52.60
C GLU A 1042 28.32 25.72 52.87
N PRO A 1043 28.10 27.06 52.70
CA PRO A 1043 27.41 27.82 51.63
C PRO A 1043 28.04 29.22 51.27
N ALA A 1044 27.42 29.93 50.30
CA ALA A 1044 27.30 31.42 50.13
C ALA A 1044 28.51 32.38 49.93
N VAL A 1045 28.33 33.42 49.06
CA VAL A 1045 28.36 34.88 49.36
C VAL A 1045 28.37 35.76 48.06
N GLU A 1046 27.34 36.62 47.93
CA GLU A 1046 27.25 38.03 47.43
C GLU A 1046 28.08 38.55 46.20
N THR A 1047 27.60 39.49 45.37
CA THR A 1047 27.11 40.85 45.74
C THR A 1047 26.16 41.53 44.73
N GLU A 1048 25.41 42.52 45.20
CA GLU A 1048 24.37 43.30 44.50
C GLU A 1048 24.85 44.63 43.87
N ALA A 1049 24.02 45.22 42.97
CA ALA A 1049 23.58 46.64 42.90
C ALA A 1049 22.93 46.93 41.51
N GLY A 1050 21.99 47.88 41.30
CA GLY A 1050 21.33 48.81 42.22
C GLY A 1050 20.61 49.99 41.52
N GLN A 1051 19.42 49.75 40.95
CA GLN A 1051 18.16 50.55 41.05
C GLN A 1051 18.06 52.11 40.86
N VAL A 1052 16.88 52.55 40.34
CA VAL A 1052 16.16 53.86 40.47
C VAL A 1052 16.50 55.08 39.55
N ALA A 1053 15.51 55.60 38.79
CA ALA A 1053 14.92 56.97 38.91
C ALA A 1053 13.98 57.36 37.71
N SER A 1054 13.09 58.34 37.91
CA SER A 1054 11.90 58.62 37.06
C SER A 1054 11.81 60.08 36.51
N ALA A 1055 11.05 60.26 35.41
CA ALA A 1055 10.47 61.53 34.88
C ALA A 1055 11.49 62.63 34.45
N SER A 1056 11.23 63.66 33.63
CA SER A 1056 10.08 64.27 32.89
C SER A 1056 10.68 65.34 31.93
N ASP A 1057 10.07 65.92 30.88
CA ASP A 1057 8.83 65.79 30.08
C ASP A 1057 8.94 66.83 28.90
N VAL A 1058 7.84 67.17 28.20
CA VAL A 1058 7.51 68.48 27.56
C VAL A 1058 7.50 68.60 26.01
N THR A 1059 6.28 68.90 25.51
CA THR A 1059 5.84 69.56 24.25
C THR A 1059 5.67 68.81 22.90
N THR A 1060 4.40 68.48 22.60
CA THR A 1060 3.54 68.94 21.47
C THR A 1060 4.11 69.06 20.03
N GLY A 1061 3.41 68.68 18.95
CA GLY A 1061 2.04 68.17 18.79
C GLY A 1061 1.29 68.79 17.58
N SER A 1062 0.33 68.09 16.96
CA SER A 1062 -0.77 68.67 16.15
C SER A 1062 -1.82 67.63 15.72
N ASN A 1063 -3.01 68.10 15.35
CA ASN A 1063 -4.31 67.43 15.15
C ASN A 1063 -4.99 68.17 13.94
N PRO A 1064 -6.29 68.03 13.54
CA PRO A 1064 -7.29 66.95 13.54
C PRO A 1064 -8.07 66.83 12.16
N ILE A 1065 -9.26 66.17 12.15
CA ILE A 1065 -10.53 66.51 11.41
C ILE A 1065 -11.13 65.57 10.30
N ALA A 1066 -12.45 65.30 10.44
CA ALA A 1066 -13.54 65.03 9.44
C ALA A 1066 -13.99 63.61 8.96
N SER A 1067 -14.84 62.97 9.78
CA SER A 1067 -16.27 62.59 9.52
C SER A 1067 -16.78 62.00 8.17
N ARG A 1068 -17.46 60.82 8.23
CA ARG A 1068 -18.94 60.65 8.00
C ARG A 1068 -19.50 59.21 8.20
N THR A 1069 -20.34 59.06 9.24
CA THR A 1069 -21.71 58.45 9.29
C THR A 1069 -22.11 57.14 8.56
N ALA A 1070 -22.37 56.10 9.37
CA ALA A 1070 -23.67 55.44 9.68
C ALA A 1070 -24.55 54.71 8.63
N ALA A 1071 -24.79 53.40 8.85
CA ALA A 1071 -26.09 52.68 9.01
C ALA A 1071 -25.79 51.17 9.26
N THR A 1072 -26.25 50.43 10.29
CA THR A 1072 -27.61 49.95 10.67
C THR A 1072 -28.32 49.22 9.51
N GLU A 1073 -28.86 48.00 9.62
CA GLU A 1073 -29.44 47.28 10.79
C GLU A 1073 -29.43 45.72 10.61
N SER A 1074 -29.59 45.01 11.74
CA SER A 1074 -30.26 43.71 12.06
C SER A 1074 -30.58 42.63 10.95
N GLU A 1075 -30.80 41.33 11.26
CA GLU A 1075 -31.41 40.75 12.47
C GLU A 1075 -31.06 39.25 12.74
N TYR A 1076 -30.52 39.00 13.94
CA TYR A 1076 -30.72 37.87 14.89
C TYR A 1076 -31.11 36.41 14.47
N SER A 1077 -30.20 35.48 14.79
CA SER A 1077 -30.31 34.48 15.90
C SER A 1077 -31.30 33.30 15.86
N ASN A 1078 -30.79 32.05 16.04
CA ASN A 1078 -30.78 31.43 17.39
C ASN A 1078 -29.88 30.18 17.53
N GLY A 1079 -29.50 29.85 18.78
CA GLY A 1079 -28.60 28.74 19.18
C GLY A 1079 -29.23 27.33 19.17
N ARG A 1080 -28.56 26.28 19.66
CA ARG A 1080 -27.47 26.20 20.65
C ARG A 1080 -26.31 25.32 20.19
#